data_AF-A0A8T4LNJ3-F1
#
_entry.id   AF-A0A8T4LNJ3-F1
#
_cell.length_a   1.000
_cell.length_b   1.000
_cell.length_c   1.000
_cell.angle_alpha   90.00
_cell.angle_beta   90.00
_cell.angle_gamma   90.00
#
_symmetry.space_group_name_H-M   'P 1'
#
loop_
_entity.id
_entity.type
_entity.pdbx_description
1 polymer ?
#
loop_
_entity_poly.entity_id
_entity_poly.type
_entity_poly.pdbx_seq_one_letter_code
_entity_poly.pdbx_strand_id
1 'polypeptide(L)'
;MPVSQVNMQVSTLILFALLFLSSINAETIYVFGNSSGNMSITTSSIPGSWTYGVEFQDLNIYFKTKLTSSDAVHFEVEHLDEDRSIDYQLQNANESTGIVSGNSITYPLVFNYTNITYRITPNHLVKIISISNESAPTNITFKIKRERDDVDYRIISDGSITFYDEDNGGRLFAMKKPEAYDSAANTINVYQAVRVSGPNIFVDIIVNETNMTGFLYPITIDQTTGACSSLDNTTSEYVLSANISGVFGTCFAIAANNVTLNGNGNSIGGDRSGVDYGVNVGAYQNATIKNLIVYNFDSGVLVSGGTGNNITDNTFYNNTNGGIIISQSSNTFVSNNTAYKNSHGFILSSSSNNNLYTNTVYNNALHGFLLQSGSNNNVLISNFAYNNSQYGFVLNAVTGINLSQNNATNNLLAQYQFLQAANATFTGSNRVFQTPSAALDLNISGGSNVTTLVGSTYNNFTSENLTIFFHNAINVSIKFMTNNSAGAVNSLCSSSDPESCNLVNFNGFNTILNISNTSGSATIDLGIYFNVSEFNDTIERTTVKIGKYNNGWLEVGRTVYDGTIGSVRLDGITSFSLFGAVAFKTKPNPVSTDASSSSSSTTVSYSQTENSVEIVADSEGNPVSNVVVRVILDTPYGGVVEEKTTDENGKVAFDLSKKGSYKIDFTRPGHPKPDSITFDFNPTVPETSERNDMIKVAPEPPVKPISELVELSPEPEIESVPVVYNLLESGDVKLGEDYLVKAIKNNGPCDLCDAVIKYPSGEETQFKTNARGEIRVALLFAGQYDVSLLDDKGLVVEKRSITVDAEQPFIKEDIDGLKQIKGEKPKKLDLLQLSLILVAVSLIAVLIYNIFRK
;
A
#
# COMPACT_ATOMS: atom_id res chain seq x y z
N MET A 1 47.19 -34.85 23.88
CA MET A 1 48.30 -35.49 23.12
C MET A 1 48.82 -36.66 23.96
N PRO A 2 49.25 -37.81 23.38
CA PRO A 2 49.51 -38.12 21.96
C PRO A 2 48.67 -39.32 21.38
N VAL A 3 48.23 -39.28 20.09
CA VAL A 3 48.77 -39.91 18.83
C VAL A 3 48.40 -41.42 18.73
N SER A 4 47.68 -41.99 17.75
CA SER A 4 47.70 -41.88 16.27
C SER A 4 46.55 -42.67 15.58
N GLN A 5 46.17 -42.21 14.36
CA GLN A 5 45.67 -42.92 13.13
C GLN A 5 44.36 -43.74 13.12
N VAL A 6 43.59 -43.94 12.03
CA VAL A 6 43.29 -43.29 10.72
C VAL A 6 42.05 -44.02 10.15
N ASN A 7 41.13 -43.25 9.57
CA ASN A 7 40.02 -43.48 8.62
C ASN A 7 39.63 -44.84 7.98
N MET A 8 38.31 -44.88 7.69
CA MET A 8 37.58 -45.42 6.52
C MET A 8 37.39 -46.94 6.31
N GLN A 9 36.12 -47.36 6.29
CA GLN A 9 35.36 -48.00 5.18
C GLN A 9 34.27 -48.93 5.75
N VAL A 10 33.04 -48.86 5.21
CA VAL A 10 32.36 -50.02 4.58
C VAL A 10 31.29 -49.48 3.60
N SER A 11 31.45 -49.87 2.35
CA SER A 11 30.54 -49.80 1.21
C SER A 11 29.86 -51.16 0.95
N THR A 12 28.92 -51.20 -0.01
CA THR A 12 28.28 -52.35 -0.72
C THR A 12 26.94 -52.88 -0.16
N LEU A 13 25.88 -53.21 -0.91
CA LEU A 13 25.48 -53.15 -2.35
C LEU A 13 23.94 -53.48 -2.36
N ILE A 14 23.05 -52.65 -2.92
CA ILE A 14 22.29 -52.82 -4.19
C ILE A 14 21.28 -54.03 -4.27
N LEU A 15 19.97 -53.80 -4.59
CA LEU A 15 19.31 -54.07 -5.91
C LEU A 15 17.79 -54.46 -5.95
N PHE A 16 17.05 -53.80 -6.88
CA PHE A 16 15.78 -54.10 -7.62
C PHE A 16 14.41 -54.20 -6.87
N ALA A 17 13.29 -53.59 -7.31
CA ALA A 17 12.88 -53.22 -8.67
C ALA A 17 11.97 -51.97 -8.82
N LEU A 18 12.23 -51.24 -9.91
CA LEU A 18 11.42 -50.22 -10.59
C LEU A 18 10.21 -50.81 -11.35
N LEU A 19 9.35 -49.89 -11.82
CA LEU A 19 8.45 -49.87 -13.01
C LEU A 19 7.01 -49.46 -12.59
N PHE A 20 6.33 -48.41 -13.07
CA PHE A 20 6.45 -47.52 -14.24
C PHE A 20 5.58 -46.26 -13.95
N LEU A 21 6.10 -45.04 -14.19
CA LEU A 21 5.51 -43.97 -15.03
C LEU A 21 6.21 -42.62 -14.75
N SER A 22 7.12 -42.34 -15.69
CA SER A 22 7.69 -41.08 -16.18
C SER A 22 7.03 -39.74 -15.80
N SER A 23 7.86 -38.86 -15.21
CA SER A 23 8.10 -37.51 -15.74
C SER A 23 9.54 -37.13 -15.40
N ILE A 24 10.39 -37.12 -16.42
CA ILE A 24 11.75 -36.58 -16.38
C ILE A 24 11.63 -35.07 -16.20
N ASN A 25 12.33 -34.50 -15.22
CA ASN A 25 12.84 -33.13 -15.27
C ASN A 25 14.23 -33.15 -14.62
N ALA A 26 15.24 -32.93 -15.46
CA ALA A 26 16.61 -32.66 -15.08
C ALA A 26 16.76 -31.15 -14.88
N GLU A 27 17.26 -30.72 -13.72
CA GLU A 27 17.75 -29.36 -13.43
C GLU A 27 18.81 -29.54 -12.32
N THR A 28 20.03 -28.99 -12.29
CA THR A 28 20.65 -27.86 -13.01
C THR A 28 22.18 -27.95 -12.85
N ILE A 29 22.99 -27.67 -13.89
CA ILE A 29 24.35 -27.14 -13.70
C ILE A 29 24.31 -25.70 -14.22
N TYR A 30 24.57 -24.77 -13.30
CA TYR A 30 24.81 -23.38 -13.62
C TYR A 30 26.32 -23.21 -13.73
N VAL A 31 26.85 -22.78 -14.87
CA VAL A 31 28.18 -22.16 -14.89
C VAL A 31 28.03 -20.74 -14.32
N PHE A 32 27.86 -20.65 -13.01
CA PHE A 32 27.96 -19.45 -12.19
C PHE A 32 28.78 -19.82 -10.95
N GLY A 33 30.08 -19.58 -11.02
CA GLY A 33 30.96 -19.74 -9.86
C GLY A 33 30.63 -18.70 -8.81
N ASN A 34 30.24 -19.15 -7.62
CA ASN A 34 30.00 -18.33 -6.44
C ASN A 34 31.32 -18.30 -5.63
N SER A 35 32.00 -17.16 -5.52
CA SER A 35 33.16 -17.06 -4.63
C SER A 35 33.22 -15.77 -3.83
N SER A 36 33.51 -15.93 -2.54
CA SER A 36 33.65 -14.88 -1.52
C SER A 36 35.13 -14.53 -1.25
N GLY A 37 36.04 -14.85 -2.16
CA GLY A 37 37.48 -14.56 -2.05
C GLY A 37 37.92 -13.40 -2.96
N ASN A 38 39.09 -12.81 -2.67
CA ASN A 38 39.82 -11.99 -3.64
C ASN A 38 40.13 -12.85 -4.87
N MET A 39 39.25 -12.86 -5.87
CA MET A 39 39.49 -13.59 -7.12
C MET A 39 40.59 -12.85 -7.88
N SER A 40 41.72 -13.52 -8.03
CA SER A 40 42.81 -13.07 -8.88
C SER A 40 43.13 -14.22 -9.83
N ILE A 41 43.54 -13.86 -11.04
CA ILE A 41 44.05 -14.83 -11.99
C ILE A 41 45.38 -15.34 -11.42
N THR A 42 45.47 -16.64 -11.11
CA THR A 42 46.66 -17.24 -10.47
C THR A 42 47.40 -18.19 -11.41
N THR A 43 48.60 -18.62 -11.01
CA THR A 43 49.39 -19.62 -11.73
C THR A 43 49.46 -20.98 -11.01
N SER A 44 48.74 -21.15 -9.90
CA SER A 44 48.75 -22.39 -9.10
C SER A 44 47.64 -23.34 -9.54
N SER A 45 47.92 -24.66 -9.53
CA SER A 45 46.95 -25.72 -9.83
C SER A 45 46.41 -25.72 -11.27
N ILE A 46 47.30 -25.66 -12.26
CA ILE A 46 46.94 -25.57 -13.69
C ILE A 46 47.34 -26.84 -14.43
N PRO A 47 46.42 -27.51 -15.13
CA PRO A 47 46.71 -28.72 -15.90
C PRO A 47 47.37 -28.42 -17.26
N GLY A 48 48.23 -29.34 -17.71
CA GLY A 48 48.70 -29.39 -19.10
C GLY A 48 49.44 -28.14 -19.62
N SER A 49 48.96 -27.59 -20.74
CA SER A 49 49.61 -26.49 -21.50
C SER A 49 49.13 -25.08 -21.12
N TRP A 50 48.28 -24.96 -20.10
CA TRP A 50 47.70 -23.70 -19.65
C TRP A 50 48.65 -22.98 -18.67
N THR A 51 48.52 -21.65 -18.51
CA THR A 51 49.47 -20.88 -17.66
C THR A 51 48.82 -20.04 -16.58
N TYR A 52 47.58 -19.62 -16.79
CA TYR A 52 46.81 -18.91 -15.78
C TYR A 52 45.49 -19.63 -15.53
N GLY A 53 45.01 -19.59 -14.29
CA GLY A 53 43.80 -20.29 -13.86
C GLY A 53 43.02 -19.52 -12.83
N VAL A 54 41.71 -19.76 -12.81
CA VAL A 54 40.83 -19.42 -11.70
C VAL A 54 39.92 -20.60 -11.41
N GLU A 55 39.75 -20.88 -10.12
CA GLU A 55 38.89 -21.95 -9.62
C GLU A 55 37.59 -21.33 -9.07
N PHE A 56 36.46 -21.87 -9.52
CA PHE A 56 35.11 -21.36 -9.29
C PHE A 56 34.17 -22.49 -8.85
N GLN A 57 34.26 -22.92 -7.58
CA GLN A 57 33.46 -24.05 -7.06
C GLN A 57 33.50 -25.27 -7.98
N ASP A 58 32.52 -25.43 -8.88
CA ASP A 58 32.40 -26.52 -9.85
C ASP A 58 32.91 -26.17 -11.26
N LEU A 59 33.63 -25.07 -11.45
CA LEU A 59 34.18 -24.64 -12.74
C LEU A 59 35.63 -24.18 -12.59
N ASN A 60 36.52 -24.66 -13.42
CA ASN A 60 37.85 -24.14 -13.60
C ASN A 60 37.96 -23.43 -14.96
N ILE A 61 38.57 -22.25 -14.96
CA ILE A 61 38.81 -21.47 -16.19
C ILE A 61 40.31 -21.29 -16.35
N TYR A 62 40.84 -21.68 -17.50
CA TYR A 62 42.26 -21.57 -17.79
C TYR A 62 42.56 -20.73 -19.03
N PHE A 63 43.64 -19.97 -18.93
CA PHE A 63 44.12 -19.05 -19.95
C PHE A 63 45.59 -19.36 -20.30
N LYS A 64 45.96 -19.15 -21.57
CA LYS A 64 47.36 -19.28 -22.02
C LYS A 64 48.10 -17.96 -21.84
N THR A 65 49.42 -18.04 -21.62
CA THR A 65 50.31 -16.87 -21.70
C THR A 65 50.29 -16.23 -23.07
N LYS A 66 50.18 -17.05 -24.12
CA LYS A 66 50.14 -16.60 -25.50
C LYS A 66 48.95 -17.24 -26.20
N LEU A 67 48.01 -16.40 -26.65
CA LEU A 67 46.95 -16.83 -27.56
C LEU A 67 47.56 -17.23 -28.89
N THR A 68 47.09 -18.34 -29.42
CA THR A 68 47.34 -18.79 -30.79
C THR A 68 45.99 -19.11 -31.40
N SER A 69 45.92 -19.21 -32.74
CA SER A 69 44.68 -19.55 -33.45
C SER A 69 44.15 -20.95 -33.11
N SER A 70 44.89 -21.78 -32.36
CA SER A 70 44.47 -23.12 -31.98
C SER A 70 43.62 -23.13 -30.70
N ASP A 71 43.99 -22.50 -29.57
CA ASP A 71 43.15 -22.54 -28.35
C ASP A 71 43.29 -21.26 -27.52
N ALA A 72 42.16 -20.64 -27.15
CA ALA A 72 42.14 -19.34 -26.52
C ALA A 72 41.81 -19.36 -25.02
N VAL A 73 40.77 -20.10 -24.61
CA VAL A 73 40.35 -20.24 -23.22
C VAL A 73 39.77 -21.65 -23.01
N HIS A 74 40.14 -22.30 -21.91
CA HIS A 74 39.61 -23.61 -21.49
C HIS A 74 38.63 -23.43 -20.34
N PHE A 75 37.53 -24.14 -20.41
CA PHE A 75 36.57 -24.28 -19.32
C PHE A 75 36.48 -25.75 -18.96
N GLU A 76 36.68 -26.08 -17.69
CA GLU A 76 36.58 -27.43 -17.15
C GLU A 76 35.58 -27.41 -16.00
N VAL A 77 34.60 -28.31 -15.97
CA VAL A 77 33.61 -28.39 -14.89
C VAL A 77 34.09 -29.43 -13.89
N GLU A 78 34.29 -29.05 -12.62
CA GLU A 78 34.76 -29.96 -11.57
C GLU A 78 33.65 -30.95 -11.15
N HIS A 79 34.08 -32.11 -10.61
CA HIS A 79 33.27 -33.24 -10.11
C HIS A 79 32.77 -34.28 -11.12
N LEU A 80 33.12 -34.23 -12.41
CA LEU A 80 32.64 -35.22 -13.36
C LEU A 80 33.61 -35.56 -14.53
N ASP A 81 34.80 -36.08 -14.22
CA ASP A 81 35.84 -36.61 -15.16
C ASP A 81 36.32 -35.62 -16.27
N GLU A 82 37.53 -35.81 -16.82
CA GLU A 82 38.17 -34.91 -17.82
C GLU A 82 37.32 -34.68 -19.11
N ASP A 83 36.30 -35.51 -19.35
CA ASP A 83 35.47 -35.55 -20.56
C ASP A 83 34.45 -34.41 -20.74
N ARG A 84 34.32 -33.46 -19.78
CA ARG A 84 33.30 -32.37 -19.82
C ARG A 84 33.89 -30.97 -20.01
N SER A 85 35.01 -30.88 -20.68
CA SER A 85 35.69 -29.63 -20.96
C SER A 85 35.23 -28.97 -22.27
N ILE A 86 35.35 -27.64 -22.36
CA ILE A 86 35.04 -26.86 -23.56
C ILE A 86 36.17 -25.88 -23.86
N ASP A 87 36.67 -25.93 -25.09
CA ASP A 87 37.67 -25.02 -25.60
C ASP A 87 37.05 -23.94 -26.49
N TYR A 88 37.36 -22.68 -26.18
CA TYR A 88 37.08 -21.56 -27.06
C TYR A 88 38.30 -21.29 -27.92
N GLN A 89 38.10 -21.28 -29.24
CA GLN A 89 39.12 -20.95 -30.23
C GLN A 89 38.72 -19.68 -30.98
N LEU A 90 39.64 -18.73 -31.04
CA LEU A 90 39.46 -17.50 -31.81
C LEU A 90 39.83 -17.76 -33.27
N GLN A 91 38.86 -17.69 -34.17
CA GLN A 91 39.13 -17.96 -35.59
C GLN A 91 39.89 -16.79 -36.21
N ASN A 92 40.96 -17.09 -36.93
CA ASN A 92 41.83 -16.11 -37.62
C ASN A 92 42.48 -15.06 -36.69
N ALA A 93 42.62 -15.37 -35.40
CA ALA A 93 43.31 -14.50 -34.46
C ALA A 93 44.84 -14.51 -34.69
N ASN A 94 45.44 -13.33 -34.56
CA ASN A 94 46.88 -13.16 -34.45
C ASN A 94 47.36 -13.71 -33.11
N GLU A 95 48.64 -14.09 -33.06
CA GLU A 95 49.29 -14.41 -31.80
C GLU A 95 49.35 -13.19 -30.88
N SER A 96 48.97 -13.36 -29.63
CA SER A 96 48.93 -12.25 -28.66
C SER A 96 49.33 -12.72 -27.26
N THR A 97 50.21 -11.99 -26.60
CA THR A 97 50.63 -12.28 -25.23
C THR A 97 49.66 -11.67 -24.23
N GLY A 98 49.14 -12.48 -23.32
CA GLY A 98 48.20 -12.06 -22.28
C GLY A 98 48.87 -11.18 -21.23
N ILE A 99 48.24 -10.05 -20.93
CA ILE A 99 48.66 -9.11 -19.89
C ILE A 99 47.66 -9.23 -18.75
N VAL A 100 48.10 -9.78 -17.61
CA VAL A 100 47.28 -9.93 -16.41
C VAL A 100 47.37 -8.66 -15.55
N SER A 101 46.22 -8.15 -15.12
CA SER A 101 46.10 -7.05 -14.17
C SER A 101 44.94 -7.32 -13.21
N GLY A 102 45.25 -7.65 -11.96
CA GLY A 102 44.25 -8.02 -10.96
C GLY A 102 43.43 -9.25 -11.37
N ASN A 103 42.13 -9.04 -11.57
CA ASN A 103 41.15 -10.06 -11.96
C ASN A 103 40.87 -10.10 -13.48
N SER A 104 41.72 -9.46 -14.29
CA SER A 104 41.54 -9.38 -15.74
C SER A 104 42.78 -9.85 -16.49
N ILE A 105 42.58 -10.49 -17.64
CA ILE A 105 43.62 -10.78 -18.62
C ILE A 105 43.23 -10.15 -19.96
N THR A 106 44.13 -9.34 -20.51
CA THR A 106 43.94 -8.67 -21.80
C THR A 106 44.91 -9.22 -22.82
N TYR A 107 44.38 -9.61 -23.96
CA TYR A 107 45.14 -9.98 -25.14
C TYR A 107 45.05 -8.84 -26.17
N PRO A 108 46.12 -8.06 -26.33
CA PRO A 108 46.12 -6.92 -27.25
C PRO A 108 46.29 -7.36 -28.71
N LEU A 109 45.65 -6.64 -29.64
CA LEU A 109 45.83 -6.81 -31.09
C LEU A 109 45.63 -8.26 -31.60
N VAL A 110 44.74 -9.00 -30.91
CA VAL A 110 44.33 -10.36 -31.30
C VAL A 110 43.71 -10.35 -32.69
N PHE A 111 43.06 -9.25 -33.04
CA PHE A 111 42.87 -8.86 -34.42
C PHE A 111 43.42 -7.45 -34.64
N ASN A 112 43.59 -7.04 -35.90
CA ASN A 112 44.03 -5.68 -36.20
C ASN A 112 43.13 -4.66 -35.47
N TYR A 113 43.75 -3.85 -34.61
CA TYR A 113 43.08 -2.84 -33.80
C TYR A 113 42.03 -3.37 -32.81
N THR A 114 42.00 -4.67 -32.52
CA THR A 114 41.02 -5.29 -31.60
C THR A 114 41.71 -5.98 -30.45
N ASN A 115 41.34 -5.59 -29.23
CA ASN A 115 41.76 -6.27 -28.01
C ASN A 115 40.63 -7.16 -27.50
N ILE A 116 40.99 -8.27 -26.87
CA ILE A 116 40.05 -9.12 -26.12
C ILE A 116 40.47 -9.12 -24.66
N THR A 117 39.56 -8.73 -23.78
CA THR A 117 39.76 -8.76 -22.34
C THR A 117 38.78 -9.73 -21.72
N TYR A 118 39.29 -10.59 -20.85
CA TYR A 118 38.50 -11.44 -19.97
C TYR A 118 38.63 -10.90 -18.55
N ARG A 119 37.50 -10.50 -17.96
CA ARG A 119 37.43 -9.95 -16.60
C ARG A 119 36.58 -10.86 -15.73
N ILE A 120 37.12 -11.22 -14.58
CA ILE A 120 36.50 -12.14 -13.64
C ILE A 120 35.74 -11.35 -12.58
N THR A 121 34.45 -11.62 -12.38
CA THR A 121 33.63 -11.03 -11.31
C THR A 121 33.18 -12.12 -10.33
N PRO A 122 32.62 -11.76 -9.15
CA PRO A 122 32.15 -12.74 -8.17
C PRO A 122 31.12 -13.74 -8.69
N ASN A 123 30.43 -13.39 -9.79
CA ASN A 123 29.27 -14.12 -10.27
C ASN A 123 29.41 -14.61 -11.72
N HIS A 124 30.40 -14.13 -12.50
CA HIS A 124 30.56 -14.50 -13.92
C HIS A 124 31.93 -14.11 -14.52
N LEU A 125 32.24 -14.68 -15.69
CA LEU A 125 33.31 -14.22 -16.57
C LEU A 125 32.76 -13.22 -17.60
N VAL A 126 33.25 -11.98 -17.56
CA VAL A 126 32.94 -10.94 -18.55
C VAL A 126 33.95 -11.02 -19.69
N LYS A 127 33.44 -11.02 -20.91
CA LYS A 127 34.27 -10.88 -22.11
C LYS A 127 34.00 -9.54 -22.76
N ILE A 128 35.06 -8.77 -22.92
CA ILE A 128 35.04 -7.45 -23.52
C ILE A 128 35.85 -7.51 -24.81
N ILE A 129 35.23 -7.09 -25.91
CA ILE A 129 35.91 -6.89 -27.18
C ILE A 129 36.03 -5.38 -27.40
N SER A 130 37.25 -4.87 -27.45
CA SER A 130 37.52 -3.46 -27.66
C SER A 130 38.09 -3.24 -29.06
N ILE A 131 37.30 -2.61 -29.92
CA ILE A 131 37.68 -2.24 -31.28
C ILE A 131 38.16 -0.79 -31.25
N SER A 132 39.39 -0.53 -31.66
CA SER A 132 40.02 0.80 -31.52
C SER A 132 40.15 1.60 -32.82
N ASN A 133 39.73 1.04 -33.96
CA ASN A 133 39.85 1.69 -35.26
C ASN A 133 38.81 1.16 -36.25
N GLU A 134 38.42 2.00 -37.22
CA GLU A 134 37.50 1.65 -38.31
C GLU A 134 38.01 0.55 -39.25
N SER A 135 39.33 0.36 -39.32
CA SER A 135 39.96 -0.70 -40.10
C SER A 135 39.98 -2.06 -39.37
N ALA A 136 39.43 -2.14 -38.16
CA ALA A 136 39.30 -3.39 -37.44
C ALA A 136 38.29 -4.35 -38.09
N PRO A 137 38.43 -5.67 -37.89
CA PRO A 137 37.41 -6.60 -38.35
C PRO A 137 36.08 -6.35 -37.63
N THR A 138 35.01 -6.38 -38.40
CA THR A 138 33.61 -6.23 -37.93
C THR A 138 32.95 -7.54 -37.57
N ASN A 139 33.53 -8.67 -37.99
CA ASN A 139 33.05 -10.01 -37.71
C ASN A 139 34.10 -10.77 -36.92
N ILE A 140 33.73 -11.21 -35.72
CA ILE A 140 34.60 -11.95 -34.81
C ILE A 140 33.94 -13.30 -34.53
N THR A 141 34.59 -14.36 -35.00
CA THR A 141 34.10 -15.72 -34.85
C THR A 141 34.81 -16.44 -33.71
N PHE A 142 34.01 -17.00 -32.80
CA PHE A 142 34.46 -17.94 -31.78
C PHE A 142 34.03 -19.34 -32.17
N LYS A 143 34.99 -20.26 -32.27
CA LYS A 143 34.72 -21.67 -32.43
C LYS A 143 34.75 -22.33 -31.06
N ILE A 144 33.66 -23.01 -30.74
CA ILE A 144 33.53 -23.85 -29.56
C ILE A 144 33.87 -25.26 -30.01
N LYS A 145 35.04 -25.74 -29.60
CA LYS A 145 35.48 -27.11 -29.84
C LYS A 145 34.92 -27.96 -28.70
N ARG A 146 34.09 -28.92 -29.07
CA ARG A 146 33.47 -29.88 -28.14
C ARG A 146 34.36 -31.11 -28.05
N GLU A 147 34.60 -31.62 -26.84
CA GLU A 147 35.28 -32.91 -26.68
C GLU A 147 34.33 -34.10 -26.86
N ARG A 148 33.02 -33.87 -26.77
CA ARG A 148 31.94 -34.82 -27.09
C ARG A 148 30.93 -34.24 -28.09
N ASP A 149 30.22 -35.11 -28.80
CA ASP A 149 29.23 -34.71 -29.81
C ASP A 149 27.86 -34.31 -29.22
N ASP A 150 27.67 -34.51 -27.90
CA ASP A 150 26.44 -34.39 -27.10
C ASP A 150 26.18 -32.98 -26.53
N VAL A 151 26.82 -31.91 -27.03
CA VAL A 151 26.49 -30.53 -26.61
C VAL A 151 25.65 -29.83 -27.67
N ASP A 152 24.40 -29.53 -27.35
CA ASP A 152 23.45 -28.84 -28.22
C ASP A 152 23.15 -27.42 -27.71
N TYR A 153 22.50 -26.58 -28.53
CA TYR A 153 22.26 -25.17 -28.22
C TYR A 153 20.84 -24.70 -28.58
N ARG A 154 20.35 -23.70 -27.84
CA ARG A 154 19.10 -23.00 -28.09
C ARG A 154 19.30 -21.50 -28.08
N ILE A 155 18.77 -20.82 -29.08
CA ILE A 155 18.66 -19.36 -29.09
C ILE A 155 17.35 -18.98 -28.41
N ILE A 156 17.43 -18.10 -27.41
CA ILE A 156 16.29 -17.59 -26.65
C ILE A 156 15.75 -16.34 -27.34
N SER A 157 14.49 -15.98 -27.06
CA SER A 157 13.79 -14.85 -27.70
C SER A 157 14.49 -13.49 -27.56
N ASP A 158 15.35 -13.32 -26.55
CA ASP A 158 16.18 -12.13 -26.33
C ASP A 158 17.46 -12.10 -27.20
N GLY A 159 17.74 -13.18 -27.94
CA GLY A 159 18.93 -13.36 -28.77
C GLY A 159 20.10 -14.03 -28.05
N SER A 160 19.96 -14.39 -26.77
CA SER A 160 20.97 -15.13 -26.01
C SER A 160 21.03 -16.60 -26.44
N ILE A 161 22.18 -17.24 -26.28
CA ILE A 161 22.41 -18.65 -26.64
C ILE A 161 22.66 -19.46 -25.37
N THR A 162 21.89 -20.53 -25.16
CA THR A 162 22.11 -21.48 -24.06
C THR A 162 22.57 -22.82 -24.62
N PHE A 163 23.61 -23.40 -24.02
CA PHE A 163 24.18 -24.70 -24.36
C PHE A 163 23.79 -25.72 -23.30
N TYR A 164 23.50 -26.95 -23.72
CA TYR A 164 23.09 -28.04 -22.86
C TYR A 164 23.68 -29.37 -23.32
N ASP A 165 23.74 -30.30 -22.38
CA ASP A 165 24.06 -31.70 -22.56
C ASP A 165 22.82 -32.41 -23.16
N GLU A 166 23.01 -33.06 -24.31
CA GLU A 166 21.98 -33.76 -25.09
C GLU A 166 21.52 -35.05 -24.40
N ASP A 167 22.40 -35.71 -23.64
CA ASP A 167 22.15 -37.01 -23.02
C ASP A 167 21.26 -36.89 -21.77
N ASN A 168 21.43 -35.82 -20.98
CA ASN A 168 20.66 -35.62 -19.75
C ASN A 168 19.81 -34.33 -19.72
N GLY A 169 19.91 -33.48 -20.75
CA GLY A 169 19.17 -32.22 -20.84
C GLY A 169 19.68 -31.12 -19.89
N GLY A 170 20.79 -31.36 -19.19
CA GLY A 170 21.39 -30.43 -18.25
C GLY A 170 21.98 -29.23 -18.96
N ARG A 171 21.67 -28.02 -18.50
CA ARG A 171 22.31 -26.80 -18.99
C ARG A 171 23.82 -26.84 -18.67
N LEU A 172 24.65 -26.44 -19.63
CA LEU A 172 26.10 -26.30 -19.47
C LEU A 172 26.44 -24.84 -19.22
N PHE A 173 26.26 -23.97 -20.22
CA PHE A 173 26.55 -22.53 -20.10
C PHE A 173 25.65 -21.70 -21.00
N ALA A 174 25.70 -20.38 -20.89
CA ALA A 174 25.00 -19.49 -21.82
C ALA A 174 25.86 -18.27 -22.18
N MET A 175 25.68 -17.78 -23.40
CA MET A 175 26.23 -16.51 -23.85
C MET A 175 25.07 -15.55 -24.10
N LYS A 176 25.17 -14.34 -23.57
CA LYS A 176 24.16 -13.33 -23.81
C LYS A 176 24.32 -12.70 -25.18
N LYS A 177 23.21 -12.15 -25.68
CA LYS A 177 23.26 -11.22 -26.80
C LYS A 177 24.24 -10.07 -26.44
N PRO A 178 25.23 -9.78 -27.29
CA PRO A 178 26.16 -8.69 -27.04
C PRO A 178 25.44 -7.34 -27.11
N GLU A 179 25.94 -6.38 -26.33
CA GLU A 179 25.66 -4.96 -26.50
C GLU A 179 26.97 -4.26 -26.88
N ALA A 180 26.88 -3.22 -27.71
CA ALA A 180 28.05 -2.48 -28.15
C ALA A 180 27.86 -0.98 -27.92
N TYR A 181 28.93 -0.31 -27.49
CA TYR A 181 28.94 1.10 -27.15
C TYR A 181 30.14 1.78 -27.81
N ASP A 182 29.93 2.96 -28.40
CA ASP A 182 31.01 3.77 -28.97
C ASP A 182 31.69 4.63 -27.88
N SER A 183 32.72 5.41 -28.25
CA SER A 183 33.44 6.23 -27.26
C SER A 183 32.67 7.44 -26.72
N ALA A 184 31.51 7.75 -27.29
CA ALA A 184 30.55 8.70 -26.74
C ALA A 184 29.39 8.01 -25.97
N ALA A 185 29.51 6.70 -25.72
CA ALA A 185 28.50 5.85 -25.08
C ALA A 185 27.18 5.69 -25.85
N ASN A 186 27.18 5.92 -27.17
CA ASN A 186 26.03 5.61 -28.02
C ASN A 186 25.92 4.10 -28.23
N THR A 187 24.70 3.57 -28.23
CA THR A 187 24.44 2.16 -28.50
C THR A 187 24.65 1.82 -29.98
N ILE A 188 25.33 0.71 -30.23
CA ILE A 188 25.63 0.20 -31.57
C ILE A 188 24.94 -1.14 -31.74
N ASN A 189 24.28 -1.31 -32.88
CA ASN A 189 23.69 -2.60 -33.24
C ASN A 189 24.80 -3.64 -33.46
N VAL A 190 24.77 -4.68 -32.64
CA VAL A 190 25.62 -5.85 -32.76
C VAL A 190 24.74 -7.09 -32.85
N TYR A 191 25.09 -7.98 -33.77
CA TYR A 191 24.37 -9.22 -34.05
C TYR A 191 25.19 -10.40 -33.55
N GLN A 192 24.47 -11.43 -33.13
CA GLN A 192 25.05 -12.72 -32.77
C GLN A 192 24.37 -13.81 -33.59
N ALA A 193 25.17 -14.64 -34.25
CA ALA A 193 24.70 -15.76 -35.04
C ALA A 193 25.43 -17.04 -34.64
N VAL A 194 24.70 -18.17 -34.68
CA VAL A 194 25.27 -19.50 -34.42
C VAL A 194 25.22 -20.32 -35.69
N ARG A 195 26.30 -21.03 -35.98
CA ARG A 195 26.38 -21.98 -37.09
C ARG A 195 27.15 -23.22 -36.68
N VAL A 196 26.75 -24.38 -37.20
CA VAL A 196 27.36 -25.67 -36.89
C VAL A 196 28.08 -26.21 -38.12
N SER A 197 29.29 -26.74 -37.94
CA SER A 197 30.03 -27.42 -39.01
C SER A 197 30.81 -28.60 -38.44
N GLY A 198 30.32 -29.82 -38.71
CA GLY A 198 30.83 -31.03 -38.10
C GLY A 198 30.64 -31.00 -36.58
N PRO A 199 31.65 -31.37 -35.78
CA PRO A 199 31.53 -31.39 -34.32
C PRO A 199 31.70 -30.02 -33.66
N ASN A 200 31.77 -28.93 -34.43
CA ASN A 200 32.10 -27.60 -33.90
C ASN A 200 30.92 -26.64 -34.03
N ILE A 201 30.71 -25.85 -32.98
CA ILE A 201 29.75 -24.75 -32.96
C ILE A 201 30.52 -23.44 -33.14
N PHE A 202 30.09 -22.59 -34.04
CA PHE A 202 30.67 -21.28 -34.30
C PHE A 202 29.69 -20.20 -33.91
N VAL A 203 30.19 -19.19 -33.21
CA VAL A 203 29.44 -18.04 -32.73
C VAL A 203 30.08 -16.82 -33.37
N ASP A 204 29.35 -16.22 -34.29
CA ASP A 204 29.76 -15.02 -35.00
C ASP A 204 29.20 -13.79 -34.29
N ILE A 205 30.07 -12.86 -33.92
CA ILE A 205 29.69 -11.54 -33.39
C ILE A 205 29.96 -10.51 -34.49
N ILE A 206 28.89 -9.84 -34.93
CA ILE A 206 28.91 -8.96 -36.09
C ILE A 206 28.51 -7.55 -35.66
N VAL A 207 29.43 -6.61 -35.78
CA VAL A 207 29.19 -5.18 -35.54
C VAL A 207 28.69 -4.54 -36.84
N ASN A 208 27.53 -3.86 -36.80
CA ASN A 208 26.79 -3.35 -37.96
C ASN A 208 27.66 -2.93 -39.16
N GLU A 209 27.71 -3.80 -40.17
CA GLU A 209 28.75 -3.84 -41.23
C GLU A 209 28.66 -2.70 -42.25
N THR A 210 27.59 -1.90 -42.26
CA THR A 210 27.30 -0.98 -43.37
C THR A 210 27.90 0.40 -43.24
N ASN A 211 28.43 0.82 -42.07
CA ASN A 211 28.99 2.17 -41.91
C ASN A 211 29.98 2.32 -40.74
N MET A 212 31.03 1.49 -40.69
CA MET A 212 32.07 1.55 -39.65
C MET A 212 32.71 2.94 -39.50
N THR A 213 32.88 3.68 -40.60
CA THR A 213 33.48 5.01 -40.65
C THR A 213 32.69 6.09 -39.86
N GLY A 214 31.44 5.80 -39.49
CA GLY A 214 30.58 6.72 -38.73
C GLY A 214 30.66 6.57 -37.21
N PHE A 215 31.38 5.57 -36.68
CA PHE A 215 31.47 5.33 -35.25
C PHE A 215 32.63 6.07 -34.59
N LEU A 216 32.43 6.44 -33.32
CA LEU A 216 33.49 6.98 -32.48
C LEU A 216 34.24 5.81 -31.79
N TYR A 217 35.54 5.72 -32.02
CA TYR A 217 36.37 4.65 -31.43
C TYR A 217 36.96 5.07 -30.07
N PRO A 218 37.20 4.12 -29.14
CA PRO A 218 36.95 2.69 -29.26
C PRO A 218 35.48 2.29 -29.12
N ILE A 219 35.08 1.20 -29.80
CA ILE A 219 33.81 0.49 -29.57
C ILE A 219 34.07 -0.63 -28.56
N THR A 220 33.28 -0.67 -27.50
CA THR A 220 33.30 -1.72 -26.48
C THR A 220 32.09 -2.62 -26.67
N ILE A 221 32.32 -3.90 -26.93
CA ILE A 221 31.27 -4.92 -26.98
C ILE A 221 31.30 -5.68 -25.66
N ASP A 222 30.22 -5.58 -24.90
CA ASP A 222 30.02 -6.21 -23.61
C ASP A 222 28.86 -7.20 -23.69
N GLN A 223 29.04 -8.41 -23.15
CA GLN A 223 28.01 -9.43 -23.08
C GLN A 223 27.32 -9.45 -21.70
N THR A 224 27.29 -8.33 -20.96
CA THR A 224 26.74 -8.26 -19.60
C THR A 224 25.61 -7.26 -19.40
N THR A 225 24.37 -7.66 -19.70
CA THR A 225 23.17 -7.01 -19.15
C THR A 225 22.08 -8.05 -18.85
N GLY A 226 21.53 -8.04 -17.64
CA GLY A 226 20.53 -9.00 -17.14
C GLY A 226 21.05 -10.00 -16.10
N ALA A 227 22.07 -9.65 -15.33
CA ALA A 227 22.53 -10.40 -14.17
C ALA A 227 22.75 -9.43 -13.01
N CYS A 228 22.66 -9.93 -11.79
CA CYS A 228 22.98 -9.21 -10.56
C CYS A 228 24.36 -8.53 -10.64
N SER A 229 24.42 -7.23 -10.34
CA SER A 229 25.63 -6.44 -10.48
C SER A 229 25.64 -5.18 -9.59
N SER A 230 26.81 -4.55 -9.53
CA SER A 230 26.98 -3.22 -8.96
C SER A 230 26.64 -2.16 -10.02
N LEU A 231 25.75 -1.22 -9.70
CA LEU A 231 25.28 -0.16 -10.58
C LEU A 231 26.00 1.15 -10.22
N ASP A 232 27.08 1.46 -10.93
CA ASP A 232 28.02 2.55 -10.62
C ASP A 232 28.03 3.70 -11.66
N ASN A 233 27.25 3.60 -12.74
CA ASN A 233 27.14 4.65 -13.75
C ASN A 233 25.97 5.60 -13.44
N THR A 234 26.31 6.88 -13.20
CA THR A 234 25.36 7.94 -12.82
C THR A 234 24.54 8.51 -13.98
N THR A 235 24.83 8.13 -15.23
CA THR A 235 24.20 8.68 -16.43
C THR A 235 23.19 7.75 -17.10
N SER A 236 23.05 6.52 -16.61
CA SER A 236 22.26 5.47 -17.28
C SER A 236 21.09 5.00 -16.42
N GLU A 237 19.92 4.85 -17.06
CA GLU A 237 18.85 4.00 -16.56
C GLU A 237 19.20 2.54 -16.88
N TYR A 238 19.27 1.71 -15.84
CA TYR A 238 19.46 0.27 -15.96
C TYR A 238 18.08 -0.38 -16.09
N VAL A 239 17.78 -0.92 -17.28
CA VAL A 239 16.52 -1.60 -17.56
C VAL A 239 16.73 -3.10 -17.53
N LEU A 240 16.00 -3.81 -16.68
CA LEU A 240 16.06 -5.26 -16.63
C LEU A 240 15.32 -5.85 -17.85
N SER A 241 15.99 -6.73 -18.59
CA SER A 241 15.48 -7.33 -19.83
C SER A 241 14.84 -8.71 -19.65
N ALA A 242 15.06 -9.37 -18.51
CA ALA A 242 14.54 -10.69 -18.20
C ALA A 242 14.47 -10.94 -16.69
N ASN A 243 13.66 -11.92 -16.28
CA ASN A 243 13.62 -12.39 -14.90
C ASN A 243 14.96 -13.01 -14.46
N ILE A 244 15.33 -12.81 -13.20
CA ILE A 244 16.48 -13.41 -12.52
C ILE A 244 15.95 -14.26 -11.37
N SER A 245 16.48 -15.47 -11.16
CA SER A 245 16.04 -16.38 -10.10
C SER A 245 17.19 -17.19 -9.52
N GLY A 246 17.03 -17.67 -8.28
CA GLY A 246 18.05 -18.46 -7.60
C GLY A 246 19.29 -17.63 -7.25
N VAL A 247 19.10 -16.33 -6.97
CA VAL A 247 20.21 -15.46 -6.58
C VAL A 247 20.70 -15.86 -5.21
N PHE A 248 22.01 -16.08 -5.10
CA PHE A 248 22.71 -16.22 -3.83
C PHE A 248 23.28 -14.85 -3.44
N GLY A 249 22.87 -14.32 -2.28
CA GLY A 249 23.34 -13.02 -1.83
C GLY A 249 22.64 -11.84 -2.51
N THR A 250 23.18 -10.64 -2.35
CA THR A 250 22.53 -9.42 -2.86
C THR A 250 22.57 -9.35 -4.38
N CYS A 251 21.43 -9.08 -5.04
CA CYS A 251 21.40 -9.03 -6.50
C CYS A 251 21.96 -7.70 -7.06
N PHE A 252 21.29 -6.58 -6.81
CA PHE A 252 21.76 -5.27 -7.27
C PHE A 252 22.29 -4.43 -6.12
N ALA A 253 23.50 -3.90 -6.29
CA ALA A 253 24.04 -2.89 -5.38
C ALA A 253 24.09 -1.54 -6.09
N ILE A 254 23.34 -0.55 -5.60
CA ILE A 254 23.49 0.82 -6.09
C ILE A 254 24.79 1.37 -5.54
N ALA A 255 25.72 1.70 -6.44
CA ALA A 255 27.09 2.10 -6.14
C ALA A 255 27.44 3.52 -6.60
N ALA A 256 26.43 4.30 -7.03
CA ALA A 256 26.59 5.71 -7.36
C ALA A 256 25.29 6.50 -7.15
N ASN A 257 25.39 7.83 -7.11
CA ASN A 257 24.24 8.73 -7.00
C ASN A 257 23.46 8.79 -8.33
N ASN A 258 22.18 9.13 -8.28
CA ASN A 258 21.32 9.35 -9.45
C ASN A 258 21.15 8.11 -10.35
N VAL A 259 21.29 6.91 -9.79
CA VAL A 259 21.09 5.65 -10.53
C VAL A 259 19.61 5.32 -10.61
N THR A 260 19.11 4.95 -11.79
CA THR A 260 17.76 4.39 -11.95
C THR A 260 17.86 2.90 -12.29
N LEU A 261 17.24 2.04 -11.49
CA LEU A 261 16.98 0.65 -11.79
C LEU A 261 15.49 0.47 -12.12
N ASN A 262 15.21 0.12 -13.36
CA ASN A 262 13.87 -0.15 -13.87
C ASN A 262 13.72 -1.64 -14.15
N GLY A 263 12.91 -2.33 -13.36
CA GLY A 263 12.65 -3.76 -13.53
C GLY A 263 11.89 -4.08 -14.82
N ASN A 264 11.21 -3.11 -15.44
CA ASN A 264 10.39 -3.31 -16.63
C ASN A 264 9.38 -4.47 -16.48
N GLY A 265 8.87 -4.66 -15.26
CA GLY A 265 7.96 -5.75 -14.89
C GLY A 265 8.64 -7.11 -14.64
N ASN A 266 9.95 -7.22 -14.83
CA ASN A 266 10.70 -8.44 -14.58
C ASN A 266 10.96 -8.67 -13.08
N SER A 267 11.22 -9.93 -12.74
CA SER A 267 11.42 -10.38 -11.38
C SER A 267 12.88 -10.68 -11.03
N ILE A 268 13.18 -10.60 -9.73
CA ILE A 268 14.42 -11.08 -9.11
C ILE A 268 14.04 -11.98 -7.94
N GLY A 269 14.48 -13.23 -7.99
CA GLY A 269 14.23 -14.24 -6.97
C GLY A 269 15.53 -14.69 -6.29
N GLY A 270 15.61 -14.52 -4.97
CA GLY A 270 16.66 -15.10 -4.13
C GLY A 270 16.46 -16.59 -3.83
N ASP A 271 17.35 -17.13 -3.00
CA ASP A 271 17.38 -18.53 -2.55
C ASP A 271 16.74 -18.76 -1.17
N ARG A 272 16.23 -17.70 -0.51
CA ARG A 272 15.72 -17.66 0.87
C ARG A 272 16.77 -17.97 1.95
N SER A 273 18.04 -17.66 1.70
CA SER A 273 19.12 -17.95 2.65
C SER A 273 19.98 -16.73 2.95
N GLY A 274 20.56 -16.69 4.16
CA GLY A 274 21.46 -15.60 4.56
C GLY A 274 20.76 -14.25 4.81
N VAL A 275 21.57 -13.21 4.92
CA VAL A 275 21.13 -11.80 5.02
C VAL A 275 21.50 -11.13 3.72
N ASP A 276 20.54 -11.02 2.81
CA ASP A 276 20.74 -10.52 1.47
C ASP A 276 19.57 -9.70 0.95
N TYR A 277 19.80 -9.01 -0.18
CA TYR A 277 18.87 -8.01 -0.68
C TYR A 277 18.63 -8.18 -2.18
N GLY A 278 17.39 -8.05 -2.64
CA GLY A 278 17.13 -7.92 -4.06
C GLY A 278 17.81 -6.67 -4.62
N VAL A 279 17.65 -5.54 -3.92
CA VAL A 279 18.40 -4.31 -4.20
C VAL A 279 18.93 -3.70 -2.90
N ASN A 280 20.23 -3.44 -2.85
CA ASN A 280 20.87 -2.69 -1.78
C ASN A 280 21.26 -1.29 -2.27
N VAL A 281 20.60 -0.28 -1.74
CA VAL A 281 21.00 1.12 -1.86
C VAL A 281 21.91 1.43 -0.68
N GLY A 282 23.21 1.56 -0.94
CA GLY A 282 24.18 2.03 0.03
C GLY A 282 23.96 3.50 0.41
N ALA A 283 25.02 4.19 0.84
CA ALA A 283 24.99 5.61 1.23
C ALA A 283 24.86 6.59 0.03
N TYR A 284 24.23 6.15 -1.05
CA TYR A 284 24.06 6.91 -2.28
C TYR A 284 22.70 7.61 -2.33
N GLN A 285 22.66 8.70 -3.09
CA GLN A 285 21.54 9.63 -3.13
C GLN A 285 20.80 9.54 -4.47
N ASN A 286 19.51 9.87 -4.45
CA ASN A 286 18.66 9.98 -5.63
C ASN A 286 18.58 8.69 -6.46
N ALA A 287 18.71 7.52 -5.83
CA ALA A 287 18.47 6.26 -6.50
C ALA A 287 16.97 6.10 -6.78
N THR A 288 16.61 5.61 -7.97
CA THR A 288 15.22 5.26 -8.32
C THR A 288 15.13 3.76 -8.57
N ILE A 289 14.30 3.04 -7.81
CA ILE A 289 13.97 1.63 -8.03
C ILE A 289 12.50 1.53 -8.41
N LYS A 290 12.21 1.06 -9.63
CA LYS A 290 10.84 0.99 -10.13
C LYS A 290 10.51 -0.26 -10.94
N ASN A 291 9.22 -0.60 -11.00
CA ASN A 291 8.67 -1.66 -11.85
C ASN A 291 9.33 -3.03 -11.65
N LEU A 292 9.73 -3.36 -10.42
CA LEU A 292 10.47 -4.59 -10.11
C LEU A 292 9.64 -5.53 -9.24
N ILE A 293 9.73 -6.84 -9.51
CA ILE A 293 9.14 -7.88 -8.67
C ILE A 293 10.26 -8.58 -7.92
N VAL A 294 10.32 -8.51 -6.59
CA VAL A 294 11.43 -9.05 -5.80
C VAL A 294 10.93 -10.04 -4.75
N TYR A 295 11.53 -11.23 -4.72
CA TYR A 295 11.08 -12.29 -3.82
C TYR A 295 12.21 -13.18 -3.33
N ASN A 296 11.97 -13.89 -2.23
CA ASN A 296 12.88 -14.90 -1.67
C ASN A 296 14.26 -14.36 -1.21
N PHE A 297 14.39 -13.08 -0.86
CA PHE A 297 15.59 -12.53 -0.19
C PHE A 297 15.35 -12.37 1.32
N ASP A 298 16.36 -11.97 2.09
CA ASP A 298 16.10 -11.42 3.43
C ASP A 298 15.22 -10.18 3.32
N SER A 299 15.63 -9.22 2.51
CA SER A 299 14.79 -8.06 2.21
C SER A 299 14.72 -7.75 0.72
N GLY A 300 13.56 -7.30 0.26
CA GLY A 300 13.38 -6.93 -1.15
C GLY A 300 14.28 -5.75 -1.55
N VAL A 301 14.17 -4.64 -0.81
CA VAL A 301 15.05 -3.47 -0.92
C VAL A 301 15.57 -3.08 0.46
N LEU A 302 16.88 -2.84 0.56
CA LEU A 302 17.49 -2.13 1.68
C LEU A 302 17.97 -0.75 1.21
N VAL A 303 17.65 0.30 1.95
CA VAL A 303 18.26 1.64 1.81
C VAL A 303 19.04 1.96 3.08
N SER A 304 20.33 2.30 2.95
CA SER A 304 21.25 2.48 4.08
C SER A 304 22.10 3.74 3.96
N GLY A 305 21.75 4.81 4.68
CA GLY A 305 22.55 6.05 4.77
C GLY A 305 22.36 7.07 3.64
N GLY A 306 21.46 6.81 2.68
CA GLY A 306 21.22 7.68 1.52
C GLY A 306 20.07 8.68 1.71
N THR A 307 19.94 9.64 0.78
CA THR A 307 18.83 10.63 0.77
C THR A 307 18.22 10.80 -0.62
N GLY A 308 16.97 11.26 -0.69
CA GLY A 308 16.32 11.59 -1.97
C GLY A 308 15.97 10.37 -2.82
N ASN A 309 16.01 9.17 -2.25
CA ASN A 309 15.74 7.92 -2.99
C ASN A 309 14.24 7.78 -3.31
N ASN A 310 13.93 7.13 -4.42
CA ASN A 310 12.57 6.87 -4.88
C ASN A 310 12.38 5.36 -5.10
N ILE A 311 11.42 4.76 -4.40
CA ILE A 311 11.03 3.36 -4.56
C ILE A 311 9.56 3.34 -4.97
N THR A 312 9.26 2.98 -6.21
CA THR A 312 7.91 3.12 -6.75
C THR A 312 7.46 1.96 -7.63
N ASP A 313 6.18 1.60 -7.59
CA ASP A 313 5.59 0.58 -8.46
C ASP A 313 6.30 -0.79 -8.41
N ASN A 314 6.79 -1.20 -7.24
CA ASN A 314 7.44 -2.50 -7.04
C ASN A 314 6.56 -3.48 -6.26
N THR A 315 6.80 -4.77 -6.45
CA THR A 315 6.14 -5.84 -5.70
C THR A 315 7.15 -6.67 -4.93
N PHE A 316 6.98 -6.80 -3.61
CA PHE A 316 7.87 -7.53 -2.70
C PHE A 316 7.15 -8.69 -2.01
N TYR A 317 7.58 -9.93 -2.23
CA TYR A 317 6.92 -11.05 -1.56
C TYR A 317 7.82 -12.21 -1.15
N ASN A 318 7.38 -12.97 -0.14
CA ASN A 318 8.13 -14.13 0.40
C ASN A 318 9.58 -13.78 0.83
N ASN A 319 9.86 -12.54 1.23
CA ASN A 319 11.14 -12.16 1.81
C ASN A 319 11.14 -12.45 3.31
N THR A 320 12.26 -12.94 3.86
CA THR A 320 12.29 -13.48 5.23
C THR A 320 12.28 -12.41 6.32
N ASN A 321 12.54 -11.15 5.98
CA ASN A 321 12.53 -10.01 6.88
C ASN A 321 11.62 -8.88 6.39
N GLY A 322 12.05 -8.02 5.47
CA GLY A 322 11.28 -6.86 5.00
C GLY A 322 11.02 -6.86 3.51
N GLY A 323 9.84 -6.41 3.06
CA GLY A 323 9.68 -6.02 1.66
C GLY A 323 10.60 -4.83 1.31
N ILE A 324 10.53 -3.78 2.13
CA ILE A 324 11.43 -2.62 2.09
C ILE A 324 11.96 -2.34 3.49
N ILE A 325 13.26 -2.14 3.63
CA ILE A 325 13.90 -1.63 4.83
C ILE A 325 14.59 -0.31 4.52
N ILE A 326 14.25 0.74 5.24
CA ILE A 326 14.91 2.04 5.20
C ILE A 326 15.63 2.22 6.54
N SER A 327 16.95 2.30 6.47
CA SER A 327 17.82 2.42 7.64
C SER A 327 18.71 3.65 7.52
N GLN A 328 18.78 4.45 8.58
CA GLN A 328 19.65 5.65 8.66
C GLN A 328 19.52 6.59 7.44
N SER A 329 18.33 6.67 6.84
CA SER A 329 18.10 7.40 5.59
C SER A 329 16.99 8.45 5.75
N SER A 330 17.00 9.47 4.91
CA SER A 330 16.00 10.55 4.99
C SER A 330 15.54 11.03 3.62
N ASN A 331 14.40 11.71 3.55
CA ASN A 331 13.84 12.25 2.31
C ASN A 331 13.65 11.17 1.23
N THR A 332 13.36 9.93 1.62
CA THR A 332 13.02 8.85 0.68
C THR A 332 11.52 8.89 0.38
N PHE A 333 11.18 8.73 -0.89
CA PHE A 333 9.81 8.61 -1.39
C PHE A 333 9.51 7.15 -1.69
N VAL A 334 8.45 6.60 -1.08
CA VAL A 334 7.99 5.22 -1.27
C VAL A 334 6.54 5.25 -1.70
N SER A 335 6.24 4.89 -2.94
CA SER A 335 4.88 5.02 -3.49
C SER A 335 4.41 3.83 -4.30
N ASN A 336 3.12 3.51 -4.25
CA ASN A 336 2.50 2.46 -5.08
C ASN A 336 3.18 1.08 -5.01
N ASN A 337 3.91 0.79 -3.93
CA ASN A 337 4.54 -0.51 -3.76
C ASN A 337 3.57 -1.49 -3.10
N THR A 338 3.70 -2.75 -3.46
CA THR A 338 2.93 -3.85 -2.87
C THR A 338 3.87 -4.78 -2.11
N ALA A 339 3.58 -5.10 -0.84
CA ALA A 339 4.37 -6.05 -0.06
C ALA A 339 3.51 -7.09 0.65
N TYR A 340 3.76 -8.39 0.38
CA TYR A 340 2.97 -9.47 0.99
C TYR A 340 3.74 -10.76 1.27
N LYS A 341 3.27 -11.55 2.23
CA LYS A 341 3.91 -12.81 2.65
C LYS A 341 5.39 -12.64 3.04
N ASN A 342 5.79 -11.45 3.46
CA ASN A 342 7.09 -11.20 4.08
C ASN A 342 6.95 -11.37 5.60
N SER A 343 8.05 -11.29 6.36
CA SER A 343 7.93 -11.18 7.83
C SER A 343 7.30 -9.84 8.22
N HIS A 344 7.87 -8.74 7.75
CA HIS A 344 7.33 -7.39 7.80
C HIS A 344 7.11 -6.87 6.37
N GLY A 345 6.09 -6.03 6.18
CA GLY A 345 5.93 -5.28 4.95
C GLY A 345 7.06 -4.28 4.77
N PHE A 346 6.96 -3.13 5.44
CA PHE A 346 7.98 -2.07 5.40
C PHE A 346 8.50 -1.72 6.78
N ILE A 347 9.82 -1.53 6.88
CA ILE A 347 10.52 -1.18 8.11
C ILE A 347 11.28 0.13 7.91
N LEU A 348 11.07 1.08 8.82
CA LEU A 348 11.89 2.29 8.95
C LEU A 348 12.61 2.26 10.29
N SER A 349 13.94 2.35 10.26
CA SER A 349 14.79 2.38 11.45
C SER A 349 15.75 3.55 11.39
N SER A 350 15.77 4.39 12.42
CA SER A 350 16.58 5.63 12.46
C SER A 350 16.46 6.48 11.18
N SER A 351 15.29 6.49 10.55
CA SER A 351 15.08 7.07 9.22
C SER A 351 13.98 8.12 9.24
N SER A 352 14.37 9.40 9.17
CA SER A 352 13.47 10.53 9.39
C SER A 352 13.10 11.26 8.11
N ASN A 353 11.98 12.00 8.12
CA ASN A 353 11.54 12.85 6.99
C ASN A 353 11.29 12.09 5.67
N ASN A 354 10.77 10.86 5.74
CA ASN A 354 10.41 10.07 4.57
C ASN A 354 8.89 10.16 4.30
N ASN A 355 8.52 9.97 3.04
CA ASN A 355 7.14 10.04 2.58
C ASN A 355 6.72 8.68 2.01
N LEU A 356 5.68 8.07 2.59
CA LEU A 356 5.11 6.80 2.14
C LEU A 356 3.69 7.05 1.65
N TYR A 357 3.43 6.84 0.36
CA TYR A 357 2.16 7.14 -0.29
C TYR A 357 1.55 5.89 -0.94
N THR A 358 0.24 5.65 -0.78
CA THR A 358 -0.52 4.65 -1.55
C THR A 358 0.09 3.24 -1.61
N ASN A 359 0.84 2.83 -0.60
CA ASN A 359 1.42 1.50 -0.57
C ASN A 359 0.43 0.49 0.00
N THR A 360 0.50 -0.73 -0.52
CA THR A 360 -0.39 -1.83 -0.13
C THR A 360 0.41 -2.96 0.53
N VAL A 361 0.14 -3.22 1.80
CA VAL A 361 0.92 -4.16 2.61
C VAL A 361 0.01 -5.16 3.31
N TYR A 362 0.16 -6.45 3.00
CA TYR A 362 -0.79 -7.45 3.47
C TYR A 362 -0.26 -8.87 3.64
N ASN A 363 -0.95 -9.69 4.43
CA ASN A 363 -0.59 -11.10 4.67
C ASN A 363 0.88 -11.28 5.11
N ASN A 364 1.47 -10.32 5.81
CA ASN A 364 2.82 -10.46 6.37
C ASN A 364 2.77 -11.19 7.72
N ALA A 365 3.81 -11.97 8.02
CA ALA A 365 3.84 -12.86 9.18
C ALA A 365 3.89 -12.10 10.52
N LEU A 366 4.25 -10.82 10.50
CA LEU A 366 4.25 -9.92 11.65
C LEU A 366 3.47 -8.64 11.32
N HIS A 367 4.15 -7.59 10.88
CA HIS A 367 3.57 -6.24 10.79
C HIS A 367 3.45 -5.77 9.34
N GLY A 368 2.48 -4.91 9.07
CA GLY A 368 2.43 -4.16 7.82
C GLY A 368 3.54 -3.12 7.74
N PHE A 369 3.35 -1.99 8.43
CA PHE A 369 4.32 -0.91 8.53
C PHE A 369 4.92 -0.87 9.95
N LEU A 370 6.24 -0.86 10.04
CA LEU A 370 6.99 -0.78 11.30
C LEU A 370 7.93 0.42 11.27
N LEU A 371 7.67 1.42 12.12
CA LEU A 371 8.55 2.56 12.36
C LEU A 371 9.20 2.42 13.74
N GLN A 372 10.53 2.40 13.78
CA GLN A 372 11.32 2.20 15.00
C GLN A 372 12.17 3.43 15.34
N SER A 373 12.73 3.39 16.55
CA SER A 373 13.53 4.44 17.18
C SER A 373 14.36 5.27 16.22
N GLY A 374 14.20 6.60 16.32
CA GLY A 374 14.90 7.58 15.48
C GLY A 374 14.28 7.82 14.10
N SER A 375 13.17 7.16 13.76
CA SER A 375 12.44 7.38 12.50
C SER A 375 11.37 8.45 12.66
N ASN A 376 11.79 9.70 12.87
CA ASN A 376 10.91 10.83 13.19
C ASN A 376 10.40 11.56 11.96
N ASN A 377 9.35 12.35 12.11
CA ASN A 377 8.83 13.27 11.09
C ASN A 377 8.50 12.59 9.75
N ASN A 378 8.13 11.32 9.76
CA ASN A 378 7.69 10.61 8.56
C ASN A 378 6.20 10.86 8.30
N VAL A 379 5.83 10.89 7.02
CA VAL A 379 4.47 11.12 6.57
C VAL A 379 3.98 9.88 5.82
N LEU A 380 2.88 9.29 6.28
CA LEU A 380 2.24 8.13 5.67
C LEU A 380 0.84 8.55 5.21
N ILE A 381 0.59 8.53 3.90
CA ILE A 381 -0.69 8.96 3.32
C ILE A 381 -1.30 7.84 2.48
N SER A 382 -2.59 7.56 2.68
CA SER A 382 -3.38 6.63 1.86
C SER A 382 -2.77 5.23 1.74
N ASN A 383 -2.03 4.78 2.76
CA ASN A 383 -1.46 3.43 2.78
C ASN A 383 -2.48 2.43 3.31
N PHE A 384 -2.42 1.20 2.78
CA PHE A 384 -3.30 0.10 3.13
C PHE A 384 -2.51 -1.00 3.84
N ALA A 385 -2.89 -1.34 5.07
CA ALA A 385 -2.29 -2.43 5.84
C ALA A 385 -3.36 -3.44 6.22
N TYR A 386 -3.39 -4.63 5.61
CA TYR A 386 -4.48 -5.58 5.87
C TYR A 386 -4.06 -7.04 6.02
N ASN A 387 -4.83 -7.81 6.79
CA ASN A 387 -4.59 -9.25 7.02
C ASN A 387 -3.16 -9.59 7.51
N ASN A 388 -2.46 -8.66 8.17
CA ASN A 388 -1.16 -8.98 8.76
C ASN A 388 -1.37 -9.75 10.07
N SER A 389 -0.50 -10.71 10.33
CA SER A 389 -0.65 -11.65 11.45
C SER A 389 -0.50 -11.00 12.83
N GLN A 390 -0.05 -9.74 12.90
CA GLN A 390 -0.01 -8.97 14.14
C GLN A 390 -0.64 -7.58 13.97
N TYR A 391 0.09 -6.62 13.40
CA TYR A 391 -0.32 -5.21 13.43
C TYR A 391 -0.33 -4.61 12.03
N GLY A 392 -1.27 -3.69 11.77
CA GLY A 392 -1.30 -2.91 10.54
C GLY A 392 -0.15 -1.90 10.52
N PHE A 393 -0.19 -0.95 11.47
CA PHE A 393 0.85 0.08 11.66
C PHE A 393 1.42 0.01 13.08
N VAL A 394 2.75 -0.01 13.20
CA VAL A 394 3.48 -0.01 14.48
C VAL A 394 4.43 1.16 14.52
N LEU A 395 4.28 2.01 15.53
CA LEU A 395 5.15 3.14 15.79
C LEU A 395 5.79 2.97 17.18
N ASN A 396 7.11 2.84 17.21
CA ASN A 396 7.86 2.56 18.43
C ASN A 396 9.01 3.55 18.62
N ALA A 397 8.92 4.39 19.66
CA ALA A 397 9.92 5.42 19.96
C ALA A 397 10.19 6.40 18.80
N VAL A 398 9.11 6.85 18.15
CA VAL A 398 9.14 7.81 17.03
C VAL A 398 8.30 9.04 17.34
N THR A 399 8.64 10.19 16.76
CA THR A 399 7.95 11.46 17.01
C THR A 399 7.61 12.18 15.72
N GLY A 400 6.59 13.04 15.75
CA GLY A 400 6.21 13.87 14.61
C GLY A 400 5.63 13.08 13.43
N ILE A 401 5.07 11.89 13.66
CA ILE A 401 4.53 11.08 12.56
C ILE A 401 3.16 11.61 12.14
N ASN A 402 2.96 11.82 10.84
CA ASN A 402 1.65 12.13 10.28
C ASN A 402 1.07 10.89 9.58
N LEU A 403 -0.08 10.43 10.06
CA LEU A 403 -0.86 9.36 9.47
C LEU A 403 -2.09 9.98 8.79
N SER A 404 -2.07 10.14 7.48
CA SER A 404 -3.19 10.72 6.73
C SER A 404 -3.95 9.70 5.92
N GLN A 405 -5.27 9.61 6.07
CA GLN A 405 -6.13 8.80 5.22
C GLN A 405 -5.72 7.31 5.05
N ASN A 406 -4.96 6.77 6.01
CA ASN A 406 -4.51 5.38 5.93
C ASN A 406 -5.64 4.43 6.31
N ASN A 407 -5.55 3.20 5.86
CA ASN A 407 -6.51 2.15 6.17
C ASN A 407 -5.79 0.93 6.74
N ALA A 408 -6.14 0.55 7.97
CA ALA A 408 -5.76 -0.73 8.55
C ALA A 408 -6.99 -1.64 8.67
N THR A 409 -6.96 -2.78 7.98
CA THR A 409 -8.11 -3.70 7.90
C THR A 409 -7.75 -5.11 8.36
N ASN A 410 -8.53 -5.71 9.25
CA ASN A 410 -8.43 -7.14 9.60
C ASN A 410 -7.01 -7.62 10.02
N ASN A 411 -6.23 -6.80 10.71
CA ASN A 411 -4.96 -7.22 11.32
C ASN A 411 -5.22 -7.92 12.67
N LEU A 412 -4.49 -9.00 12.98
CA LEU A 412 -4.91 -9.96 14.02
C LEU A 412 -4.76 -9.51 15.48
N LEU A 413 -3.91 -8.54 15.79
CA LEU A 413 -3.69 -8.04 17.16
C LEU A 413 -4.13 -6.58 17.32
N ALA A 414 -3.73 -5.67 16.43
CA ALA A 414 -4.26 -4.31 16.39
C ALA A 414 -4.15 -3.67 15.01
N GLN A 415 -5.05 -2.74 14.69
CA GLN A 415 -4.96 -1.98 13.44
C GLN A 415 -3.83 -0.95 13.52
N TYR A 416 -3.80 -0.15 14.60
CA TYR A 416 -2.72 0.79 14.91
C TYR A 416 -2.14 0.56 16.31
N GLN A 417 -0.81 0.49 16.41
CA GLN A 417 -0.05 0.23 17.64
C GLN A 417 1.01 1.31 17.87
N PHE A 418 0.98 1.94 19.05
CA PHE A 418 1.95 2.95 19.48
C PHE A 418 2.64 2.51 20.77
N LEU A 419 3.98 2.59 20.78
CA LEU A 419 4.84 2.05 21.83
C LEU A 419 5.93 3.06 22.20
N GLN A 420 6.34 3.05 23.47
CA GLN A 420 7.54 3.72 23.98
C GLN A 420 7.65 5.20 23.57
N ALA A 421 6.84 6.06 24.17
CA ALA A 421 6.84 7.51 23.91
C ALA A 421 6.66 7.90 22.43
N ALA A 422 5.97 7.08 21.65
CA ALA A 422 5.65 7.44 20.27
C ALA A 422 4.69 8.63 20.21
N ASN A 423 4.89 9.53 19.24
CA ASN A 423 4.02 10.65 18.97
C ASN A 423 3.56 10.64 17.51
N ALA A 424 2.25 10.74 17.30
CA ALA A 424 1.66 10.78 15.98
C ALA A 424 0.39 11.63 15.93
N THR A 425 0.14 12.17 14.74
CA THR A 425 -1.08 12.91 14.41
C THR A 425 -1.80 12.20 13.27
N PHE A 426 -3.07 11.88 13.48
CA PHE A 426 -3.95 11.43 12.41
C PHE A 426 -4.54 12.65 11.69
N THR A 427 -4.41 12.69 10.37
CA THR A 427 -5.02 13.72 9.50
C THR A 427 -5.96 13.11 8.46
N GLY A 428 -6.91 13.89 7.94
CA GLY A 428 -7.96 13.35 7.07
C GLY A 428 -8.84 12.32 7.78
N SER A 429 -9.29 11.27 7.08
CA SER A 429 -10.06 10.16 7.65
C SER A 429 -9.27 8.86 7.61
N ASN A 430 -8.66 8.49 8.75
CA ASN A 430 -7.97 7.21 8.90
C ASN A 430 -8.98 6.13 9.30
N ARG A 431 -8.79 4.92 8.77
CA ARG A 431 -9.81 3.87 8.79
C ARG A 431 -9.33 2.61 9.50
N VAL A 432 -10.21 2.03 10.29
CA VAL A 432 -10.06 0.74 10.98
C VAL A 432 -11.24 -0.14 10.65
N PHE A 433 -11.07 -1.03 9.68
CA PHE A 433 -12.17 -1.89 9.22
C PHE A 433 -11.91 -3.36 9.57
N GLN A 434 -13.00 -4.08 9.78
CA GLN A 434 -13.05 -5.53 9.97
C GLN A 434 -12.11 -5.99 11.08
N THR A 435 -11.92 -5.17 12.11
CA THR A 435 -11.03 -5.47 13.23
C THR A 435 -11.54 -6.72 13.95
N PRO A 436 -10.74 -7.81 14.02
CA PRO A 436 -11.13 -9.05 14.67
C PRO A 436 -11.61 -8.84 16.10
N SER A 437 -12.50 -9.71 16.60
CA SER A 437 -13.10 -9.55 17.93
C SER A 437 -12.08 -9.47 19.07
N ALA A 438 -10.96 -10.20 18.96
CA ALA A 438 -9.87 -10.18 19.92
C ALA A 438 -8.81 -9.09 19.67
N ALA A 439 -8.87 -8.39 18.53
CA ALA A 439 -7.92 -7.37 18.14
C ALA A 439 -8.41 -5.97 18.52
N LEU A 440 -7.48 -5.02 18.70
CA LEU A 440 -7.77 -3.62 18.99
C LEU A 440 -7.80 -2.76 17.73
N ASP A 441 -8.58 -1.68 17.74
CA ASP A 441 -8.56 -0.69 16.66
C ASP A 441 -7.39 0.27 16.83
N LEU A 442 -7.15 0.70 18.07
CA LEU A 442 -6.06 1.58 18.44
C LEU A 442 -5.49 1.13 19.78
N ASN A 443 -4.18 0.94 19.86
CA ASN A 443 -3.49 0.63 21.12
C ASN A 443 -2.33 1.60 21.34
N ILE A 444 -2.43 2.45 22.34
CA ILE A 444 -1.43 3.46 22.70
C ILE A 444 -0.85 3.08 24.05
N SER A 445 0.46 2.90 24.17
CA SER A 445 1.08 2.48 25.43
C SER A 445 2.50 3.04 25.61
N GLY A 446 3.08 2.83 26.79
CA GLY A 446 4.48 3.19 27.06
C GLY A 446 4.73 4.69 27.05
N GLY A 447 3.75 5.51 27.45
CA GLY A 447 3.82 6.98 27.44
C GLY A 447 3.65 7.61 26.06
N SER A 448 3.22 6.85 25.05
CA SER A 448 2.93 7.38 23.71
C SER A 448 1.74 8.34 23.75
N ASN A 449 1.75 9.35 22.88
CA ASN A 449 0.71 10.39 22.77
C ASN A 449 0.25 10.53 21.32
N VAL A 450 -1.04 10.29 21.07
CA VAL A 450 -1.62 10.34 19.73
C VAL A 450 -2.79 11.32 19.70
N THR A 451 -2.94 12.05 18.59
CA THR A 451 -4.02 13.01 18.42
C THR A 451 -4.57 13.00 17.00
N THR A 452 -5.80 13.48 16.86
CA THR A 452 -6.44 13.83 15.59
C THR A 452 -6.55 15.36 15.39
N LEU A 453 -6.09 16.15 16.36
CA LEU A 453 -6.22 17.61 16.36
C LEU A 453 -5.04 18.26 15.62
N VAL A 454 -5.33 19.09 14.62
CA VAL A 454 -4.36 19.94 13.93
C VAL A 454 -4.86 21.38 13.96
N GLY A 455 -4.11 22.27 14.61
CA GLY A 455 -4.60 23.63 14.87
C GLY A 455 -5.90 23.57 15.68
N SER A 456 -6.99 24.05 15.11
CA SER A 456 -8.35 23.99 15.69
C SER A 456 -9.24 22.90 15.09
N THR A 457 -8.71 22.09 14.17
CA THR A 457 -9.50 21.12 13.38
C THR A 457 -9.25 19.70 13.85
N TYR A 458 -10.33 18.99 14.18
CA TYR A 458 -10.31 17.56 14.49
C TYR A 458 -10.48 16.73 13.23
N ASN A 459 -9.57 15.77 13.05
CA ASN A 459 -9.59 14.79 11.97
C ASN A 459 -10.29 13.51 12.41
N ASN A 460 -10.68 12.69 11.43
CA ASN A 460 -11.53 11.55 11.66
C ASN A 460 -10.72 10.27 11.85
N PHE A 461 -11.11 9.49 12.87
CA PHE A 461 -10.72 8.10 13.04
C PHE A 461 -11.99 7.24 12.94
N THR A 462 -12.09 6.43 11.90
CA THR A 462 -13.35 5.88 11.42
C THR A 462 -13.33 4.36 11.36
N SER A 463 -14.30 3.73 12.00
CA SER A 463 -14.69 2.32 11.74
C SER A 463 -15.85 2.26 10.76
N GLU A 464 -16.33 1.07 10.39
CA GLU A 464 -17.50 0.93 9.52
C GLU A 464 -18.76 1.56 10.13
N ASN A 465 -18.85 1.57 11.46
CA ASN A 465 -20.09 1.82 12.19
C ASN A 465 -20.02 3.04 13.12
N LEU A 466 -18.88 3.71 13.22
CA LEU A 466 -18.71 4.91 14.05
C LEU A 466 -17.46 5.70 13.64
N THR A 467 -17.58 7.02 13.67
CA THR A 467 -16.44 7.94 13.58
C THR A 467 -16.22 8.62 14.92
N ILE A 468 -14.95 8.72 15.32
CA ILE A 468 -14.50 9.45 16.51
C ILE A 468 -13.41 10.44 16.13
N PHE A 469 -13.13 11.33 17.06
CA PHE A 469 -11.95 12.18 17.07
C PHE A 469 -11.44 12.25 18.50
N PHE A 470 -10.15 12.53 18.65
CA PHE A 470 -9.54 12.61 19.97
C PHE A 470 -8.30 13.49 20.04
N HIS A 471 -8.01 13.97 21.25
CA HIS A 471 -6.78 14.66 21.59
C HIS A 471 -6.20 14.12 22.91
N ASN A 472 -4.92 14.38 23.15
CA ASN A 472 -4.18 13.92 24.33
C ASN A 472 -4.42 12.43 24.65
N ALA A 473 -4.52 11.56 23.64
CA ALA A 473 -4.73 10.14 23.89
C ALA A 473 -3.41 9.50 24.31
N ILE A 474 -3.31 9.17 25.59
CA ILE A 474 -2.08 8.65 26.22
C ILE A 474 -2.43 7.38 26.96
N ASN A 475 -1.67 6.30 26.70
CA ASN A 475 -1.80 5.01 27.39
C ASN A 475 -3.22 4.41 27.39
N VAL A 476 -3.95 4.55 26.28
CA VAL A 476 -5.30 4.02 26.11
C VAL A 476 -5.35 3.01 24.97
N SER A 477 -6.16 1.97 25.14
CA SER A 477 -6.62 1.14 24.04
C SER A 477 -8.06 1.47 23.69
N ILE A 478 -8.43 1.38 22.42
CA ILE A 478 -9.77 1.62 21.91
C ILE A 478 -10.20 0.41 21.06
N LYS A 479 -11.42 -0.05 21.32
CA LYS A 479 -12.13 -1.04 20.51
C LYS A 479 -13.53 -0.52 20.17
N PHE A 480 -13.84 -0.45 18.88
CA PHE A 480 -15.21 -0.26 18.39
C PHE A 480 -16.00 -1.56 18.52
N MET A 481 -17.22 -1.44 19.04
CA MET A 481 -18.09 -2.57 19.31
C MET A 481 -19.54 -2.21 19.02
N THR A 482 -20.37 -3.21 18.71
CA THR A 482 -21.83 -3.04 18.79
C THR A 482 -22.28 -3.12 20.25
N ASN A 483 -23.42 -2.51 20.57
CA ASN A 483 -24.11 -2.68 21.85
C ASN A 483 -24.23 -4.15 22.29
N ASN A 484 -24.59 -5.04 21.36
CA ASN A 484 -24.75 -6.47 21.62
C ASN A 484 -23.42 -7.12 22.01
N SER A 485 -22.36 -6.90 21.22
CA SER A 485 -21.01 -7.42 21.54
C SER A 485 -20.43 -6.82 22.82
N ALA A 486 -20.88 -5.62 23.20
CA ALA A 486 -20.48 -4.94 24.42
C ALA A 486 -21.24 -5.44 25.68
N GLY A 487 -22.34 -6.17 25.51
CA GLY A 487 -23.27 -6.48 26.60
C GLY A 487 -24.01 -5.25 27.14
N ALA A 488 -24.15 -4.20 26.32
CA ALA A 488 -24.80 -2.95 26.69
C ALA A 488 -26.22 -2.87 26.15
N VAL A 489 -27.13 -2.31 26.95
CA VAL A 489 -28.53 -2.10 26.58
C VAL A 489 -28.70 -0.68 26.02
N ASN A 490 -29.56 -0.51 25.02
CA ASN A 490 -29.79 0.80 24.40
C ASN A 490 -30.42 1.82 25.34
N SER A 491 -31.42 1.39 26.11
CA SER A 491 -32.32 2.27 26.85
C SER A 491 -32.41 1.88 28.33
N LEU A 492 -31.33 2.05 29.09
CA LEU A 492 -31.26 1.77 30.53
C LEU A 492 -30.37 2.80 31.23
N CYS A 493 -30.91 3.52 32.21
CA CYS A 493 -30.13 4.43 33.06
C CYS A 493 -29.48 3.70 34.24
N SER A 494 -28.32 4.17 34.69
CA SER A 494 -27.64 3.63 35.88
C SER A 494 -28.29 4.06 37.21
N SER A 495 -29.11 5.10 37.18
CA SER A 495 -29.78 5.71 38.34
C SER A 495 -31.22 6.11 37.96
N SER A 496 -32.02 6.45 38.97
CA SER A 496 -33.42 6.89 38.79
C SER A 496 -33.56 8.33 38.28
N ASP A 497 -32.45 9.05 38.15
CA ASP A 497 -32.30 10.34 37.50
C ASP A 497 -31.04 10.25 36.65
N PRO A 498 -31.08 10.50 35.32
CA PRO A 498 -32.17 11.06 34.51
C PRO A 498 -33.39 10.15 34.29
N GLU A 499 -34.50 10.71 33.77
CA GLU A 499 -35.77 10.00 33.47
C GLU A 499 -35.57 8.91 32.42
N SER A 500 -34.78 9.20 31.38
CA SER A 500 -34.42 8.25 30.34
C SER A 500 -33.02 8.48 29.80
N CYS A 501 -32.40 7.40 29.33
CA CYS A 501 -31.06 7.35 28.77
C CYS A 501 -31.11 6.47 27.54
N ASN A 502 -30.87 7.02 26.35
CA ASN A 502 -30.92 6.28 25.10
C ASN A 502 -29.60 6.43 24.35
N LEU A 503 -28.93 5.31 24.07
CA LEU A 503 -27.79 5.27 23.16
C LEU A 503 -28.22 5.80 21.79
N VAL A 504 -27.51 6.81 21.30
CA VAL A 504 -27.73 7.44 20.00
C VAL A 504 -26.96 6.66 18.97
N ASN A 505 -27.57 6.48 17.81
CA ASN A 505 -27.03 5.66 16.76
C ASN A 505 -26.21 6.50 15.78
N PHE A 506 -25.30 5.82 15.08
CA PHE A 506 -24.49 6.39 14.02
C PHE A 506 -24.70 5.59 12.74
N ASN A 507 -25.31 6.21 11.73
CA ASN A 507 -25.58 5.60 10.41
C ASN A 507 -26.30 4.24 10.45
N GLY A 508 -27.26 4.06 11.35
CA GLY A 508 -27.99 2.81 11.54
C GLY A 508 -27.35 1.84 12.53
N PHE A 509 -26.17 2.15 13.10
CA PHE A 509 -25.47 1.31 14.08
C PHE A 509 -25.45 1.86 15.51
N ASN A 510 -25.79 1.00 16.48
CA ASN A 510 -25.67 1.26 17.92
C ASN A 510 -24.25 0.94 18.40
N THR A 511 -23.29 1.80 18.06
CA THR A 511 -21.86 1.55 18.29
C THR A 511 -21.40 2.12 19.63
N ILE A 512 -20.51 1.39 20.30
CA ILE A 512 -19.93 1.68 21.61
C ILE A 512 -18.42 1.57 21.51
N LEU A 513 -17.72 2.40 22.27
CA LEU A 513 -16.27 2.36 22.40
C LEU A 513 -15.91 1.68 23.72
N ASN A 514 -15.19 0.58 23.67
CA ASN A 514 -14.47 0.10 24.84
C ASN A 514 -13.12 0.78 24.89
N ILE A 515 -12.91 1.60 25.91
CA ILE A 515 -11.62 2.24 26.18
C ILE A 515 -11.07 1.63 27.46
N SER A 516 -9.78 1.33 27.48
CA SER A 516 -9.10 0.78 28.66
C SER A 516 -7.74 1.43 28.87
N ASN A 517 -7.29 1.49 30.13
CA ASN A 517 -5.93 1.92 30.46
C ASN A 517 -4.94 0.80 30.12
N THR A 518 -3.90 1.11 29.35
CA THR A 518 -2.84 0.14 29.00
C THR A 518 -1.70 0.13 30.02
N SER A 519 -1.38 1.28 30.62
CA SER A 519 -0.25 1.47 31.54
C SER A 519 -0.22 2.87 32.15
N GLY A 520 0.26 3.00 33.39
CA GLY A 520 0.57 4.31 33.97
C GLY A 520 -0.63 5.26 34.04
N SER A 521 -0.36 6.57 33.94
CA SER A 521 -1.41 7.60 33.84
C SER A 521 -1.92 7.62 32.40
N ALA A 522 -3.20 7.32 32.24
CA ALA A 522 -3.88 7.30 30.95
C ALA A 522 -4.92 8.41 30.90
N THR A 523 -5.02 9.06 29.75
CA THR A 523 -5.95 10.18 29.51
C THR A 523 -6.38 10.21 28.05
N ILE A 524 -7.55 10.76 27.77
CA ILE A 524 -8.04 11.07 26.43
C ILE A 524 -9.08 12.19 26.48
N ASP A 525 -9.01 13.08 25.50
CA ASP A 525 -10.09 14.01 25.16
C ASP A 525 -10.88 13.36 24.03
N LEU A 526 -12.06 12.81 24.34
CA LEU A 526 -12.81 11.96 23.42
C LEU A 526 -13.95 12.71 22.77
N GLY A 527 -13.98 12.69 21.43
CA GLY A 527 -15.08 13.15 20.60
C GLY A 527 -15.78 11.99 19.88
N ILE A 528 -17.12 12.00 19.87
CA ILE A 528 -17.95 10.99 19.21
C ILE A 528 -18.94 11.70 18.29
N TYR A 529 -18.98 11.26 17.03
CA TYR A 529 -20.05 11.67 16.12
C TYR A 529 -21.29 10.79 16.28
N PHE A 530 -22.46 11.38 16.08
CA PHE A 530 -23.76 10.71 16.15
C PHE A 530 -24.69 11.24 15.06
N ASN A 531 -25.72 10.47 14.73
CA ASN A 531 -26.62 10.83 13.65
C ASN A 531 -27.66 11.88 14.09
N VAL A 532 -27.53 13.11 13.62
CA VAL A 532 -28.46 14.21 13.94
C VAL A 532 -29.89 13.98 13.42
N SER A 533 -30.05 13.15 12.38
CA SER A 533 -31.36 12.85 11.79
C SER A 533 -32.24 11.98 12.67
N GLU A 534 -31.70 11.40 13.75
CA GLU A 534 -32.47 10.64 14.74
C GLU A 534 -33.34 11.52 15.63
N PHE A 535 -33.13 12.83 15.60
CA PHE A 535 -33.84 13.78 16.44
C PHE A 535 -34.73 14.68 15.59
N ASN A 536 -36.01 14.68 15.94
CA ASN A 536 -37.03 15.50 15.28
C ASN A 536 -36.91 16.98 15.65
N ASP A 537 -36.34 17.30 16.82
CA ASP A 537 -36.12 18.66 17.28
C ASP A 537 -34.63 18.89 17.66
N THR A 538 -34.12 20.04 17.27
CA THR A 538 -32.86 20.62 17.73
C THR A 538 -32.69 20.65 19.25
N ILE A 539 -33.75 20.88 20.03
CA ILE A 539 -33.67 20.90 21.51
C ILE A 539 -33.35 19.50 22.04
N GLU A 540 -33.96 18.45 21.48
CA GLU A 540 -33.68 17.07 21.90
C GLU A 540 -32.23 16.67 21.64
N ARG A 541 -31.63 17.17 20.54
CA ARG A 541 -30.20 16.93 20.24
C ARG A 541 -29.29 17.48 21.34
N THR A 542 -29.71 18.53 22.04
CA THR A 542 -28.89 19.12 23.13
C THR A 542 -28.80 18.21 24.34
N THR A 543 -29.61 17.16 24.43
CA THR A 543 -29.57 16.15 25.49
C THR A 543 -28.44 15.13 25.31
N VAL A 544 -27.82 15.08 24.12
CA VAL A 544 -26.74 14.13 23.82
C VAL A 544 -25.47 14.52 24.57
N LYS A 545 -24.93 13.56 25.32
CA LYS A 545 -23.69 13.70 26.09
C LYS A 545 -22.85 12.43 25.91
N ILE A 546 -21.62 12.45 26.40
CA ILE A 546 -20.87 11.21 26.55
C ILE A 546 -21.43 10.46 27.76
N GLY A 547 -21.83 9.22 27.54
CA GLY A 547 -22.30 8.29 28.55
C GLY A 547 -21.26 7.20 28.83
N LYS A 548 -21.16 6.80 30.10
CA LYS A 548 -20.35 5.68 30.57
C LYS A 548 -21.27 4.53 30.95
N TYR A 549 -21.05 3.33 30.42
CA TYR A 549 -21.93 2.19 30.75
C TYR A 549 -21.39 1.36 31.92
N ASN A 550 -22.24 1.16 32.93
CA ASN A 550 -22.03 0.27 34.07
C ASN A 550 -23.38 -0.24 34.58
N ASN A 551 -23.86 -1.38 34.06
CA ASN A 551 -25.22 -1.90 34.30
C ASN A 551 -26.34 -0.88 33.99
N GLY A 552 -26.07 0.01 33.03
CA GLY A 552 -26.88 1.18 32.69
C GLY A 552 -25.99 2.34 32.29
N TRP A 553 -26.53 3.28 31.51
CA TRP A 553 -25.86 4.49 31.10
C TRP A 553 -25.83 5.50 32.24
N LEU A 554 -24.60 5.84 32.65
CA LEU A 554 -24.28 6.91 33.56
C LEU A 554 -23.86 8.13 32.73
N GLU A 555 -24.46 9.28 33.00
CA GLU A 555 -24.01 10.54 32.42
C GLU A 555 -22.62 10.90 32.97
N VAL A 556 -21.63 11.09 32.09
CA VAL A 556 -20.33 11.69 32.45
C VAL A 556 -20.20 13.14 31.97
N GLY A 557 -21.02 13.55 31.02
CA GLY A 557 -21.15 14.95 30.60
C GLY A 557 -20.55 15.22 29.21
N ARG A 558 -20.24 16.50 28.96
CA ARG A 558 -19.57 16.99 27.74
C ARG A 558 -18.88 18.33 28.01
N THR A 559 -17.79 18.60 27.31
CA THR A 559 -17.11 19.91 27.24
C THR A 559 -17.50 20.69 26.00
N VAL A 560 -17.69 20.01 24.86
CA VAL A 560 -18.07 20.63 23.59
C VAL A 560 -19.22 19.86 22.97
N TYR A 561 -20.08 20.59 22.28
CA TYR A 561 -21.22 20.08 21.54
C TYR A 561 -21.36 20.85 20.24
N ASP A 562 -21.50 20.12 19.13
CA ASP A 562 -21.91 20.68 17.85
C ASP A 562 -23.13 19.90 17.34
N GLY A 563 -24.31 20.51 17.49
CA GLY A 563 -25.57 19.93 17.05
C GLY A 563 -25.82 20.01 15.55
N THR A 564 -24.97 20.73 14.80
CA THR A 564 -25.07 20.88 13.34
C THR A 564 -24.53 19.64 12.66
N ILE A 565 -23.32 19.23 13.05
CA ILE A 565 -22.64 18.04 12.52
C ILE A 565 -22.87 16.79 13.37
N GLY A 566 -23.49 16.93 14.54
CA GLY A 566 -23.77 15.83 15.45
C GLY A 566 -22.52 15.31 16.13
N SER A 567 -21.85 16.14 16.91
CA SER A 567 -20.70 15.71 17.71
C SER A 567 -20.80 16.13 19.18
N VAL A 568 -20.26 15.28 20.05
CA VAL A 568 -20.05 15.55 21.48
C VAL A 568 -18.62 15.24 21.85
N ARG A 569 -18.00 16.09 22.67
CA ARG A 569 -16.65 15.87 23.21
C ARG A 569 -16.65 15.98 24.73
N LEU A 570 -15.85 15.17 25.40
CA LEU A 570 -15.52 15.28 26.82
C LEU A 570 -14.00 15.21 27.00
N ASP A 571 -13.44 16.20 27.69
CA ASP A 571 -12.00 16.31 27.90
C ASP A 571 -11.57 15.73 29.24
N GLY A 572 -10.31 15.29 29.32
CA GLY A 572 -9.68 14.84 30.56
C GLY A 572 -10.22 13.52 31.10
N ILE A 573 -10.67 12.60 30.24
CA ILE A 573 -11.16 11.29 30.67
C ILE A 573 -9.99 10.45 31.19
N THR A 574 -10.04 10.09 32.47
CA THR A 574 -9.02 9.26 33.16
C THR A 574 -9.58 7.97 33.75
N SER A 575 -10.91 7.77 33.69
CA SER A 575 -11.60 6.57 34.19
C SER A 575 -12.30 5.85 33.05
N PHE A 576 -11.73 4.73 32.60
CA PHE A 576 -12.16 4.06 31.38
C PHE A 576 -13.19 2.94 31.62
N SER A 577 -13.92 2.60 30.55
CA SER A 577 -15.01 1.62 30.50
C SER A 577 -15.56 1.58 29.06
N LEU A 578 -16.82 1.21 28.92
CA LEU A 578 -17.61 1.42 27.72
C LEU A 578 -18.14 2.87 27.66
N PHE A 579 -18.04 3.49 26.50
CA PHE A 579 -18.51 4.84 26.19
C PHE A 579 -19.39 4.88 24.95
N GLY A 580 -20.34 5.80 24.92
CA GLY A 580 -21.17 6.08 23.75
C GLY A 580 -21.74 7.49 23.79
N ALA A 581 -22.29 7.95 22.67
CA ALA A 581 -23.12 9.14 22.62
C ALA A 581 -24.53 8.78 23.10
N VAL A 582 -25.01 9.40 24.18
CA VAL A 582 -26.26 9.02 24.85
C VAL A 582 -27.11 10.25 25.08
N ALA A 583 -28.39 10.18 24.70
CA ALA A 583 -29.39 11.19 24.99
C ALA A 583 -29.95 10.99 26.39
N PHE A 584 -29.76 11.98 27.27
CA PHE A 584 -30.22 11.95 28.67
C PHE A 584 -31.37 12.95 28.89
N LYS A 585 -32.57 12.46 29.20
CA LYS A 585 -33.75 13.30 29.45
C LYS A 585 -33.97 13.49 30.95
N THR A 586 -33.95 14.73 31.41
CA THR A 586 -34.21 15.08 32.83
C THR A 586 -35.70 15.02 33.15
N LYS A 587 -36.05 14.61 34.37
CA LYS A 587 -37.44 14.64 34.85
C LYS A 587 -37.99 16.07 34.84
N PRO A 588 -39.27 16.29 34.44
CA PRO A 588 -39.92 17.57 34.66
C PRO A 588 -39.94 17.89 36.15
N ASN A 589 -39.54 19.11 36.53
CA ASN A 589 -39.71 19.58 37.92
C ASN A 589 -41.20 19.46 38.30
N PRO A 590 -41.54 18.84 39.45
CA PRO A 590 -42.93 18.80 39.88
C PRO A 590 -43.37 20.22 40.23
N VAL A 591 -44.19 20.81 39.36
CA VAL A 591 -44.90 22.05 39.66
C VAL A 591 -45.94 21.73 40.74
N SER A 592 -45.78 22.32 41.93
CA SER A 592 -46.76 22.23 42.99
C SER A 592 -48.02 23.00 42.60
N THR A 593 -49.16 22.34 42.51
CA THR A 593 -50.45 23.03 42.61
C THR A 593 -51.47 22.15 43.32
N ASP A 594 -51.78 22.54 44.56
CA ASP A 594 -53.07 22.33 45.19
C ASP A 594 -54.18 22.86 44.27
N ALA A 595 -55.14 22.02 43.89
CA ALA A 595 -56.51 22.43 43.57
C ALA A 595 -57.42 21.20 43.47
N SER A 596 -58.39 21.13 44.38
CA SER A 596 -59.58 20.30 44.25
C SER A 596 -60.46 20.81 43.10
N SER A 597 -60.97 19.93 42.24
CA SER A 597 -62.30 20.11 41.64
C SER A 597 -62.82 18.85 40.94
N SER A 598 -64.15 18.80 40.97
CA SER A 598 -65.12 17.80 40.51
C SER A 598 -64.92 17.22 39.11
N SER A 599 -65.18 15.91 39.01
CA SER A 599 -65.28 15.15 37.76
C SER A 599 -66.44 15.61 36.88
N SER A 600 -66.12 16.25 35.77
CA SER A 600 -66.96 16.28 34.55
C SER A 600 -66.30 15.38 33.52
N SER A 601 -67.02 14.41 32.95
CA SER A 601 -66.47 13.53 31.92
C SER A 601 -66.48 14.26 30.58
N THR A 602 -65.29 14.51 30.02
CA THR A 602 -65.12 15.00 28.64
C THR A 602 -65.12 13.80 27.69
N THR A 603 -65.93 13.87 26.63
CA THR A 603 -66.00 12.86 25.57
C THR A 603 -65.28 13.37 24.33
N VAL A 604 -64.60 12.47 23.62
CA VAL A 604 -63.86 12.81 22.39
C VAL A 604 -64.25 11.85 21.28
N SER A 605 -64.45 12.38 20.08
CA SER A 605 -64.71 11.61 18.85
C SER A 605 -63.79 12.06 17.72
N TYR A 606 -63.60 11.20 16.71
CA TYR A 606 -62.81 11.50 15.52
C TYR A 606 -63.54 11.12 14.24
N SER A 607 -63.23 11.82 13.15
CA SER A 607 -63.63 11.44 11.79
C SER A 607 -62.45 11.56 10.83
N GLN A 608 -62.35 10.64 9.88
CA GLN A 608 -61.26 10.58 8.92
C GLN A 608 -61.74 10.98 7.52
N THR A 609 -60.93 11.75 6.81
CA THR A 609 -61.05 11.97 5.36
C THR A 609 -59.84 11.35 4.63
N GLU A 610 -59.78 11.47 3.30
CA GLU A 610 -58.72 10.85 2.48
C GLU A 610 -57.30 11.24 2.92
N ASN A 611 -57.09 12.45 3.46
CA ASN A 611 -55.76 12.96 3.89
C ASN A 611 -55.72 13.66 5.25
N SER A 612 -56.82 13.65 6.03
CA SER A 612 -56.86 14.35 7.33
C SER A 612 -57.72 13.64 8.37
N VAL A 613 -57.49 13.96 9.64
CA VAL A 613 -58.33 13.54 10.77
C VAL A 613 -58.85 14.77 11.52
N GLU A 614 -60.17 14.86 11.72
CA GLU A 614 -60.82 15.89 12.54
C GLU A 614 -61.19 15.31 13.90
N ILE A 615 -60.79 15.99 14.97
CA ILE A 615 -61.04 15.63 16.36
C ILE A 615 -62.02 16.63 16.98
N VAL A 616 -63.03 16.11 17.68
CA VAL A 616 -64.05 16.91 18.37
C VAL A 616 -64.01 16.60 19.85
N ALA A 617 -63.76 17.62 20.68
CA ALA A 617 -63.82 17.54 22.13
C ALA A 617 -65.09 18.22 22.66
N ASP A 618 -65.93 17.46 23.34
CA ASP A 618 -67.17 17.95 23.95
C ASP A 618 -67.30 17.50 25.42
N SER A 619 -68.05 18.25 26.22
CA SER A 619 -68.41 17.88 27.59
C SER A 619 -69.92 18.02 27.74
N GLU A 620 -70.59 16.89 27.96
CA GLU A 620 -72.07 16.79 28.05
C GLU A 620 -72.78 17.39 26.82
N GLY A 621 -72.19 17.23 25.62
CA GLY A 621 -72.75 17.74 24.37
C GLY A 621 -72.48 19.22 24.07
N ASN A 622 -71.66 19.90 24.90
CA ASN A 622 -71.21 21.27 24.64
C ASN A 622 -69.74 21.29 24.16
N PRO A 623 -69.40 22.07 23.11
CA PRO A 623 -68.03 22.17 22.62
C PRO A 623 -67.02 22.66 23.66
N VAL A 624 -65.81 22.07 23.66
CA VAL A 624 -64.72 22.46 24.57
C VAL A 624 -63.54 23.03 23.80
N SER A 625 -63.41 24.36 23.81
CA SER A 625 -62.26 25.09 23.23
C SER A 625 -60.99 24.99 24.09
N ASN A 626 -59.82 25.26 23.48
CA ASN A 626 -58.50 25.29 24.14
C ASN A 626 -58.06 23.95 24.76
N VAL A 627 -58.53 22.83 24.22
CA VAL A 627 -57.97 21.50 24.51
C VAL A 627 -56.77 21.30 23.61
N VAL A 628 -55.58 21.07 24.18
CA VAL A 628 -54.39 20.68 23.41
C VAL A 628 -54.57 19.23 22.99
N VAL A 629 -54.50 18.99 21.68
CA VAL A 629 -54.61 17.68 21.05
C VAL A 629 -53.29 17.36 20.37
N ARG A 630 -52.72 16.22 20.71
CA ARG A 630 -51.47 15.69 20.13
C ARG A 630 -51.78 14.43 19.35
N VAL A 631 -51.45 14.41 18.07
CA VAL A 631 -51.53 13.19 17.27
C VAL A 631 -50.16 12.53 17.27
N ILE A 632 -50.07 11.29 17.73
CA ILE A 632 -48.83 10.53 17.95
C ILE A 632 -48.87 9.28 17.07
N LEU A 633 -47.81 8.96 16.35
CA LEU A 633 -47.74 7.71 15.59
C LEU A 633 -47.42 6.56 16.57
N ASP A 634 -48.27 5.54 16.66
CA ASP A 634 -48.14 4.43 17.62
C ASP A 634 -47.15 3.38 17.11
N THR A 635 -45.86 3.75 17.13
CA THR A 635 -44.71 2.87 16.87
C THR A 635 -43.66 3.09 17.96
N PRO A 636 -42.68 2.19 18.14
CA PRO A 636 -41.67 2.29 19.21
C PRO A 636 -40.84 3.59 19.21
N TYR A 637 -40.96 4.42 18.16
CA TYR A 637 -40.27 5.71 17.99
C TYR A 637 -41.16 6.81 17.39
N GLY A 638 -42.49 6.65 17.42
CA GLY A 638 -43.39 7.67 16.89
C GLY A 638 -43.61 8.78 17.91
N GLY A 639 -43.00 9.93 17.66
CA GLY A 639 -43.26 11.17 18.40
C GLY A 639 -44.60 11.79 18.04
N VAL A 640 -44.91 12.93 18.70
CA VAL A 640 -46.04 13.79 18.31
C VAL A 640 -45.81 14.22 16.86
N VAL A 641 -46.70 13.79 15.97
CA VAL A 641 -46.70 14.14 14.55
C VAL A 641 -47.12 15.59 14.38
N GLU A 642 -48.11 16.04 15.16
CA GLU A 642 -48.56 17.43 15.17
C GLU A 642 -49.33 17.73 16.48
N GLU A 643 -49.18 18.94 17.03
CA GLU A 643 -49.89 19.44 18.23
C GLU A 643 -50.71 20.68 17.83
N LYS A 644 -52.02 20.66 18.12
CA LYS A 644 -52.93 21.79 17.87
C LYS A 644 -53.95 21.92 18.99
N THR A 645 -54.53 23.10 19.16
CA THR A 645 -55.60 23.36 20.14
C THR A 645 -56.96 23.38 19.47
N THR A 646 -57.99 22.86 20.14
CA THR A 646 -59.38 22.96 19.67
C THR A 646 -59.84 24.41 19.56
N ASP A 647 -60.57 24.71 18.49
CA ASP A 647 -61.19 26.01 18.22
C ASP A 647 -62.39 26.30 19.16
N GLU A 648 -63.06 27.44 18.95
CA GLU A 648 -64.25 27.84 19.72
C GLU A 648 -65.43 26.85 19.61
N ASN A 649 -65.42 25.97 18.60
CA ASN A 649 -66.40 24.91 18.38
C ASN A 649 -65.88 23.54 18.84
N GLY A 650 -64.78 23.49 19.60
CA GLY A 650 -64.23 22.25 20.15
C GLY A 650 -63.59 21.33 19.12
N LYS A 651 -63.26 21.85 17.92
CA LYS A 651 -62.75 21.07 16.78
C LYS A 651 -61.28 21.36 16.49
N VAL A 652 -60.58 20.35 15.96
CA VAL A 652 -59.22 20.51 15.44
C VAL A 652 -58.93 19.46 14.36
N ALA A 653 -58.28 19.86 13.27
CA ALA A 653 -57.94 18.98 12.16
C ALA A 653 -56.41 18.84 11.97
N PHE A 654 -55.98 17.62 11.64
CA PHE A 654 -54.59 17.25 11.40
C PHE A 654 -54.46 16.62 10.01
N ASP A 655 -53.51 17.12 9.22
CA ASP A 655 -53.20 16.56 7.91
C ASP A 655 -52.15 15.46 8.08
N LEU A 656 -52.47 14.24 7.65
CA LEU A 656 -51.62 13.07 7.86
C LEU A 656 -51.11 12.54 6.52
N SER A 657 -49.79 12.32 6.43
CA SER A 657 -49.12 11.87 5.20
C SER A 657 -48.48 10.48 5.33
N LYS A 658 -48.42 9.91 6.54
CA LYS A 658 -47.78 8.62 6.82
C LYS A 658 -48.81 7.55 7.13
N LYS A 659 -48.69 6.38 6.50
CA LYS A 659 -49.49 5.20 6.85
C LYS A 659 -49.09 4.68 8.24
N GLY A 660 -50.06 4.38 9.10
CA GLY A 660 -49.79 3.72 10.39
C GLY A 660 -50.93 3.86 11.40
N SER A 661 -50.76 3.23 12.57
CA SER A 661 -51.62 3.38 13.74
C SER A 661 -51.24 4.66 14.49
N TYR A 662 -52.22 5.45 14.91
CA TYR A 662 -52.04 6.72 15.60
C TYR A 662 -52.76 6.69 16.95
N LYS A 663 -52.17 7.36 17.93
CA LYS A 663 -52.72 7.62 19.26
C LYS A 663 -52.92 9.12 19.45
N ILE A 664 -54.06 9.52 20.00
CA ILE A 664 -54.35 10.91 20.31
C ILE A 664 -54.22 11.13 21.81
N ASP A 665 -53.42 12.13 22.17
CA ASP A 665 -53.26 12.56 23.56
C ASP A 665 -53.87 13.94 23.78
N PHE A 666 -54.54 14.12 24.92
CA PHE A 666 -55.28 15.33 25.25
C PHE A 666 -54.67 15.99 26.49
N THR A 667 -54.57 17.32 26.48
CA THR A 667 -54.18 18.09 27.66
C THR A 667 -54.97 19.41 27.70
N ARG A 668 -55.63 19.68 28.83
CA ARG A 668 -56.17 21.00 29.14
C ARG A 668 -55.75 21.37 30.56
N PRO A 669 -55.00 22.48 30.75
CA PRO A 669 -54.56 22.89 32.08
C PRO A 669 -55.74 22.98 33.07
N GLY A 670 -55.63 22.33 34.23
CA GLY A 670 -56.63 22.39 35.30
C GLY A 670 -57.84 21.45 35.17
N HIS A 671 -57.87 20.54 34.20
CA HIS A 671 -59.00 19.60 33.99
C HIS A 671 -58.57 18.12 33.92
N PRO A 672 -59.45 17.16 34.26
CA PRO A 672 -59.18 15.72 34.13
C PRO A 672 -58.88 15.30 32.69
N LYS A 673 -57.89 14.42 32.50
CA LYS A 673 -57.48 13.92 31.19
C LYS A 673 -58.47 12.86 30.66
N PRO A 674 -59.04 13.02 29.46
CA PRO A 674 -59.82 11.96 28.79
C PRO A 674 -58.97 10.75 28.43
N ASP A 675 -59.60 9.59 28.23
CA ASP A 675 -58.94 8.40 27.71
C ASP A 675 -58.40 8.64 26.28
N SER A 676 -57.20 8.12 26.00
CA SER A 676 -56.58 8.27 24.68
C SER A 676 -57.32 7.47 23.61
N ILE A 677 -57.50 8.05 22.43
CA ILE A 677 -58.10 7.39 21.27
C ILE A 677 -57.01 6.84 20.36
N THR A 678 -57.23 5.67 19.76
CA THR A 678 -56.37 5.13 18.70
C THR A 678 -57.13 4.93 17.39
N PHE A 679 -56.46 5.14 16.25
CA PHE A 679 -57.00 4.93 14.92
C PHE A 679 -55.93 4.56 13.91
N ASP A 680 -56.28 3.81 12.86
CA ASP A 680 -55.38 3.51 11.74
C ASP A 680 -55.61 4.50 10.59
N PHE A 681 -54.52 4.93 9.94
CA PHE A 681 -54.56 5.85 8.81
C PHE A 681 -53.76 5.30 7.61
N ASN A 682 -54.33 5.43 6.41
CA ASN A 682 -53.77 4.89 5.18
C ASN A 682 -53.95 5.89 4.02
N PRO A 683 -52.93 6.71 3.69
CA PRO A 683 -53.03 7.71 2.64
C PRO A 683 -53.01 7.07 1.25
N THR A 684 -53.79 7.62 0.31
CA THR A 684 -53.72 7.29 -1.11
C THR A 684 -52.57 8.05 -1.79
N VAL A 685 -51.62 7.33 -2.39
CA VAL A 685 -50.48 7.89 -3.12
C VAL A 685 -50.94 8.44 -4.48
N PRO A 686 -50.65 9.70 -4.85
CA PRO A 686 -50.81 10.17 -6.22
C PRO A 686 -49.69 9.58 -7.10
N GLU A 687 -50.05 8.99 -8.24
CA GLU A 687 -49.10 8.62 -9.30
C GLU A 687 -48.33 9.86 -9.76
N THR A 688 -47.01 9.87 -9.58
CA THR A 688 -46.15 10.90 -10.16
C THR A 688 -45.93 10.61 -11.65
N SER A 689 -46.71 11.28 -12.50
CA SER A 689 -46.40 11.39 -13.93
C SER A 689 -45.17 12.28 -14.12
N GLU A 690 -44.15 11.75 -14.78
CA GLU A 690 -43.02 12.51 -15.33
C GLU A 690 -43.52 13.72 -16.13
N ARG A 691 -43.03 14.91 -15.80
CA ARG A 691 -43.13 16.07 -16.69
C ARG A 691 -41.83 16.86 -16.65
N ASN A 692 -41.03 16.63 -17.70
CA ASN A 692 -40.03 17.58 -18.19
C ASN A 692 -40.70 18.94 -18.40
N ASP A 693 -40.15 20.01 -17.84
CA ASP A 693 -40.19 21.33 -18.49
C ASP A 693 -39.03 22.22 -18.04
N MET A 694 -38.28 22.66 -19.05
CA MET A 694 -37.19 23.63 -18.97
C MET A 694 -37.72 25.01 -18.62
N ILE A 695 -37.07 25.72 -17.69
CA ILE A 695 -37.24 27.17 -17.54
C ILE A 695 -35.87 27.85 -17.64
N LYS A 696 -35.71 28.62 -18.73
CA LYS A 696 -34.64 29.59 -18.99
C LYS A 696 -34.80 30.79 -18.05
N VAL A 697 -33.69 31.29 -17.51
CA VAL A 697 -33.62 32.60 -16.84
C VAL A 697 -32.85 33.58 -17.73
N ALA A 698 -33.43 34.76 -17.94
CA ALA A 698 -32.87 35.90 -18.67
C ALA A 698 -32.39 36.99 -17.66
N PRO A 699 -31.51 37.94 -18.07
CA PRO A 699 -30.57 38.61 -17.18
C PRO A 699 -31.09 39.95 -16.61
N GLU A 700 -30.53 40.35 -15.46
CA GLU A 700 -30.74 41.67 -14.83
C GLU A 700 -29.79 42.76 -15.37
N PRO A 701 -30.19 44.06 -15.29
CA PRO A 701 -29.56 45.18 -16.00
C PRO A 701 -28.45 45.89 -15.19
N PRO A 702 -27.67 46.81 -15.82
CA PRO A 702 -26.36 47.24 -15.34
C PRO A 702 -26.43 48.51 -14.47
N VAL A 703 -25.46 48.65 -13.56
CA VAL A 703 -25.19 49.90 -12.84
C VAL A 703 -23.79 50.42 -13.20
N LYS A 704 -23.72 51.70 -13.54
CA LYS A 704 -22.51 52.49 -13.85
C LYS A 704 -22.40 53.67 -12.84
N PRO A 705 -21.26 54.38 -12.75
CA PRO A 705 -20.46 54.48 -11.52
C PRO A 705 -20.37 55.91 -10.97
N ILE A 706 -19.79 56.08 -9.77
CA ILE A 706 -19.36 57.40 -9.26
C ILE A 706 -17.96 57.30 -8.63
N SER A 707 -17.12 58.24 -9.05
CA SER A 707 -15.75 58.63 -8.66
C SER A 707 -15.68 59.14 -7.21
N GLU A 708 -14.59 59.49 -6.53
CA GLU A 708 -13.24 59.96 -6.86
C GLU A 708 -12.49 60.10 -5.51
N LEU A 709 -11.17 59.89 -5.44
CA LEU A 709 -10.24 60.71 -4.63
C LEU A 709 -8.78 60.31 -4.89
N VAL A 710 -8.19 61.07 -5.82
CA VAL A 710 -6.86 61.72 -5.87
C VAL A 710 -5.63 61.05 -5.22
N GLU A 711 -4.63 60.93 -6.09
CA GLU A 711 -3.27 60.40 -5.95
C GLU A 711 -2.33 61.13 -4.97
N LEU A 712 -1.35 60.37 -4.46
CA LEU A 712 0.00 60.86 -4.18
C LEU A 712 0.99 59.99 -4.98
N SER A 713 1.80 60.64 -5.82
CA SER A 713 2.80 60.00 -6.70
C SER A 713 3.96 59.37 -5.91
N PRO A 714 4.45 58.17 -6.28
CA PRO A 714 5.77 57.69 -5.89
C PRO A 714 6.84 57.99 -6.95
N GLU A 715 8.08 58.09 -6.46
CA GLU A 715 9.35 58.09 -7.21
C GLU A 715 9.51 56.84 -8.12
N PRO A 716 10.39 56.87 -9.13
CA PRO A 716 10.35 55.92 -10.23
C PRO A 716 10.90 54.56 -9.80
N GLU A 717 10.00 53.57 -9.66
CA GLU A 717 10.38 52.17 -9.66
C GLU A 717 10.59 51.68 -11.09
N ILE A 718 11.74 51.05 -11.30
CA ILE A 718 12.15 50.37 -12.52
C ILE A 718 11.04 49.38 -12.90
N GLU A 719 10.47 49.52 -14.11
CA GLU A 719 9.50 48.57 -14.64
C GLU A 719 10.08 47.15 -14.60
N SER A 720 9.63 46.36 -13.62
CA SER A 720 9.82 44.93 -13.65
C SER A 720 8.92 44.37 -14.75
N VAL A 721 9.51 43.62 -15.66
CA VAL A 721 8.77 42.86 -16.67
C VAL A 721 7.70 42.03 -15.94
N PRO A 722 6.40 42.13 -16.30
CA PRO A 722 5.36 41.41 -15.60
C PRO A 722 5.66 39.91 -15.65
N VAL A 723 5.75 39.29 -14.47
CA VAL A 723 6.01 37.87 -14.35
C VAL A 723 4.77 37.12 -14.83
N VAL A 724 4.91 36.32 -15.88
CA VAL A 724 3.80 35.54 -16.43
C VAL A 724 3.86 34.12 -15.90
N TYR A 725 2.76 33.68 -15.28
CA TYR A 725 2.57 32.33 -14.79
C TYR A 725 1.60 31.57 -15.70
N ASN A 726 1.86 30.30 -15.97
CA ASN A 726 0.94 29.42 -16.72
C ASN A 726 0.93 28.01 -16.11
N LEU A 727 -0.23 27.36 -16.15
CA LEU A 727 -0.39 25.92 -15.91
C LEU A 727 -0.69 25.21 -17.24
N LEU A 728 0.15 24.23 -17.60
CA LEU A 728 -0.02 23.38 -18.78
C LEU A 728 -0.38 21.94 -18.37
N GLU A 729 -1.27 21.32 -19.13
CA GLU A 729 -1.74 19.95 -18.96
C GLU A 729 -0.91 18.97 -19.80
N SER A 730 -0.77 17.74 -19.31
CA SER A 730 -0.15 16.65 -20.03
C SER A 730 -1.00 15.39 -19.93
N GLY A 731 -1.82 15.14 -20.96
CA GLY A 731 -2.48 13.85 -21.18
C GLY A 731 -3.95 13.77 -20.76
N ASP A 732 -4.52 12.59 -20.95
CA ASP A 732 -5.91 12.29 -20.61
C ASP A 732 -6.10 12.22 -19.08
N VAL A 733 -7.22 12.76 -18.59
CA VAL A 733 -7.59 12.70 -17.17
C VAL A 733 -8.18 11.33 -16.87
N LYS A 734 -7.46 10.49 -16.10
CA LYS A 734 -7.92 9.15 -15.69
C LYS A 734 -7.95 9.00 -14.17
N LEU A 735 -9.03 8.41 -13.67
CA LEU A 735 -9.21 8.11 -12.26
C LEU A 735 -8.18 7.06 -11.83
N GLY A 736 -7.43 7.33 -10.76
CA GLY A 736 -6.40 6.44 -10.23
C GLY A 736 -5.01 6.57 -10.88
N GLU A 737 -4.84 7.48 -11.85
CA GLU A 737 -3.52 7.83 -12.40
C GLU A 737 -3.02 9.18 -11.87
N ASP A 738 -1.69 9.38 -11.89
CA ASP A 738 -1.05 10.66 -11.62
C ASP A 738 -1.29 11.63 -12.78
N TYR A 739 -1.93 12.75 -12.49
CA TYR A 739 -2.09 13.83 -13.46
C TYR A 739 -0.96 14.85 -13.35
N LEU A 740 -0.23 15.05 -14.44
CA LEU A 740 0.92 15.93 -14.48
C LEU A 740 0.50 17.37 -14.80
N VAL A 741 0.77 18.28 -13.87
CA VAL A 741 0.57 19.72 -14.05
C VAL A 741 1.93 20.40 -14.15
N LYS A 742 2.11 21.24 -15.18
CA LYS A 742 3.36 21.95 -15.42
C LYS A 742 3.18 23.46 -15.22
N ALA A 743 3.83 24.02 -14.22
CA ALA A 743 3.92 25.43 -13.93
C ALA A 743 5.09 26.08 -14.68
N ILE A 744 4.82 27.19 -15.36
CA ILE A 744 5.78 27.99 -16.11
C ILE A 744 5.83 29.39 -15.51
N LYS A 745 7.04 29.95 -15.32
CA LYS A 745 7.32 31.33 -14.92
C LYS A 745 8.21 31.96 -15.99
N ASN A 746 7.77 33.06 -16.61
CA ASN A 746 8.55 33.78 -17.64
C ASN A 746 9.03 32.90 -18.81
N ASN A 747 8.15 32.06 -19.36
CA ASN A 747 8.45 31.10 -20.43
C ASN A 747 9.49 30.01 -20.09
N GLY A 748 9.89 29.87 -18.82
CA GLY A 748 10.71 28.77 -18.30
C GLY A 748 9.99 27.96 -17.23
N PRO A 749 10.50 26.77 -16.85
CA PRO A 749 9.95 25.99 -15.75
C PRO A 749 9.92 26.78 -14.45
N CYS A 750 8.78 26.77 -13.74
CA CYS A 750 8.67 27.40 -12.42
C CYS A 750 9.31 26.46 -11.39
N ASP A 751 10.59 26.62 -11.04
CA ASP A 751 11.27 25.79 -10.04
C ASP A 751 10.92 26.21 -8.60
N LEU A 752 10.59 25.24 -7.73
CA LEU A 752 10.22 25.42 -6.31
C LEU A 752 9.05 26.37 -6.02
N CYS A 753 8.23 26.66 -7.01
CA CYS A 753 7.04 27.49 -6.89
C CYS A 753 5.97 26.80 -6.05
N ASP A 754 5.32 27.56 -5.19
CA ASP A 754 4.25 27.07 -4.34
C ASP A 754 2.95 26.89 -5.15
N ALA A 755 2.34 25.72 -5.02
CA ALA A 755 1.04 25.42 -5.59
C ALA A 755 0.13 24.78 -4.55
N VAL A 756 -1.16 25.08 -4.59
CA VAL A 756 -2.18 24.51 -3.72
C VAL A 756 -3.16 23.70 -4.55
N ILE A 757 -3.40 22.47 -4.14
CA ILE A 757 -4.39 21.59 -4.74
C ILE A 757 -5.56 21.47 -3.79
N LYS A 758 -6.73 21.89 -4.24
CA LYS A 758 -8.01 21.63 -3.59
C LYS A 758 -8.61 20.36 -4.15
N TYR A 759 -8.91 19.40 -3.29
CA TYR A 759 -9.51 18.13 -3.66
C TYR A 759 -11.04 18.24 -3.74
N PRO A 760 -11.73 17.29 -4.40
CA PRO A 760 -13.20 17.25 -4.43
C PRO A 760 -13.85 17.24 -3.03
N SER A 761 -13.13 16.75 -2.02
CA SER A 761 -13.54 16.77 -0.61
C SER A 761 -13.53 18.16 0.03
N GLY A 762 -12.95 19.17 -0.63
CA GLY A 762 -12.75 20.52 -0.12
C GLY A 762 -11.43 20.72 0.65
N GLU A 763 -10.66 19.67 0.89
CA GLU A 763 -9.31 19.72 1.49
C GLU A 763 -8.32 20.41 0.56
N GLU A 764 -7.37 21.17 1.11
CA GLU A 764 -6.31 21.86 0.36
C GLU A 764 -4.93 21.34 0.79
N THR A 765 -4.06 21.02 -0.16
CA THR A 765 -2.68 20.60 0.11
C THR A 765 -1.71 21.44 -0.71
N GLN A 766 -0.64 21.92 -0.08
CA GLN A 766 0.39 22.72 -0.73
C GLN A 766 1.56 21.85 -1.19
N PHE A 767 2.06 22.14 -2.39
CA PHE A 767 3.15 21.46 -3.07
C PHE A 767 4.19 22.48 -3.55
N LYS A 768 5.42 22.02 -3.76
CA LYS A 768 6.44 22.76 -4.50
C LYS A 768 6.71 22.04 -5.82
N THR A 769 6.80 22.80 -6.90
CA THR A 769 7.20 22.29 -8.22
C THR A 769 8.65 21.82 -8.21
N ASN A 770 8.99 20.84 -9.07
CA ASN A 770 10.37 20.40 -9.27
C ASN A 770 11.13 21.33 -10.26
N ALA A 771 12.40 21.02 -10.54
CA ALA A 771 13.25 21.78 -11.48
C ALA A 771 12.74 21.82 -12.94
N ARG A 772 11.74 21.00 -13.28
CA ARG A 772 11.03 20.99 -14.58
C ARG A 772 9.68 21.71 -14.51
N GLY A 773 9.35 22.33 -13.38
CA GLY A 773 8.10 23.03 -13.14
C GLY A 773 6.92 22.10 -12.91
N GLU A 774 7.16 20.82 -12.62
CA GLU A 774 6.11 19.80 -12.62
C GLU A 774 5.61 19.50 -11.20
N ILE A 775 4.30 19.26 -11.09
CA ILE A 775 3.61 18.72 -9.92
C ILE A 775 2.77 17.53 -10.39
N ARG A 776 2.82 16.43 -9.65
CA ARG A 776 1.96 15.26 -9.88
C ARG A 776 0.77 15.31 -8.94
N VAL A 777 -0.43 15.22 -9.50
CA VAL A 777 -1.70 15.29 -8.78
C VAL A 777 -2.36 13.93 -8.87
N ALA A 778 -2.45 13.21 -7.74
CA ALA A 778 -3.14 11.93 -7.72
C ALA A 778 -4.67 12.15 -7.82
N LEU A 779 -5.26 11.73 -8.93
CA LEU A 779 -6.70 11.87 -9.19
C LEU A 779 -7.47 10.68 -8.59
N LEU A 780 -7.59 10.65 -7.26
CA LEU A 780 -8.10 9.52 -6.50
C LEU A 780 -9.63 9.39 -6.44
N PHE A 781 -10.38 10.45 -6.73
CA PHE A 781 -11.83 10.49 -6.62
C PHE A 781 -12.45 11.18 -7.83
N ALA A 782 -13.64 10.76 -8.21
CA ALA A 782 -14.45 11.51 -9.15
C ALA A 782 -14.86 12.85 -8.52
N GLY A 783 -14.81 13.92 -9.30
CA GLY A 783 -15.13 15.28 -8.86
C GLY A 783 -14.13 16.33 -9.35
N GLN A 784 -14.29 17.55 -8.87
CA GLN A 784 -13.49 18.70 -9.30
C GLN A 784 -12.29 18.91 -8.37
N TYR A 785 -11.11 18.98 -8.96
CA TYR A 785 -9.86 19.38 -8.31
C TYR A 785 -9.50 20.78 -8.77
N ASP A 786 -9.10 21.66 -7.85
CA ASP A 786 -8.57 22.98 -8.22
C ASP A 786 -7.08 23.07 -7.92
N VAL A 787 -6.25 23.31 -8.94
CA VAL A 787 -4.82 23.55 -8.79
C VAL A 787 -4.56 25.04 -8.93
N SER A 788 -3.96 25.64 -7.90
CA SER A 788 -3.67 27.07 -7.81
C SER A 788 -2.16 27.29 -7.66
N LEU A 789 -1.55 28.14 -8.48
CA LEU A 789 -0.16 28.55 -8.33
C LEU A 789 -0.10 29.85 -7.53
N LEU A 790 0.85 29.97 -6.61
CA LEU A 790 1.03 31.13 -5.75
C LEU A 790 2.23 31.98 -6.20
N ASP A 791 2.13 33.30 -6.01
CA ASP A 791 3.30 34.18 -6.09
C ASP A 791 4.14 34.13 -4.80
N ASP A 792 5.25 34.87 -4.83
CA ASP A 792 6.20 34.97 -3.71
C ASP A 792 5.57 35.64 -2.46
N LYS A 793 4.35 36.17 -2.56
CA LYS A 793 3.56 36.75 -1.44
C LYS A 793 2.42 35.82 -0.98
N GLY A 794 2.30 34.63 -1.57
CA GLY A 794 1.28 33.64 -1.24
C GLY A 794 -0.10 33.91 -1.85
N LEU A 795 -0.20 34.80 -2.84
CA LEU A 795 -1.46 35.08 -3.55
C LEU A 795 -1.61 34.16 -4.76
N VAL A 796 -2.83 33.68 -5.03
CA VAL A 796 -3.13 32.86 -6.20
C VAL A 796 -2.96 33.70 -7.46
N VAL A 797 -1.98 33.35 -8.28
CA VAL A 797 -1.67 34.01 -9.56
C VAL A 797 -2.19 33.27 -10.77
N GLU A 798 -2.41 31.95 -10.66
CA GLU A 798 -3.02 31.14 -11.71
C GLU A 798 -3.84 30.02 -11.07
N LYS A 799 -5.02 29.70 -11.61
CA LYS A 799 -5.88 28.62 -11.11
C LYS A 799 -6.46 27.81 -12.26
N ARG A 800 -6.49 26.50 -12.10
CA ARG A 800 -7.09 25.55 -13.04
C ARG A 800 -7.95 24.53 -12.32
N SER A 801 -9.03 24.11 -12.96
CA SER A 801 -9.94 23.08 -12.44
C SER A 801 -9.89 21.85 -13.33
N ILE A 802 -9.62 20.69 -12.73
CA ILE A 802 -9.59 19.39 -13.39
C ILE A 802 -10.84 18.64 -12.93
N THR A 803 -11.67 18.18 -13.85
CA THR A 803 -12.85 17.36 -13.52
C THR A 803 -12.57 15.91 -13.86
N VAL A 804 -12.71 15.03 -12.87
CA VAL A 804 -12.54 13.59 -13.04
C VAL A 804 -13.91 12.96 -13.00
N ASP A 805 -14.33 12.34 -14.10
CA ASP A 805 -15.59 11.62 -14.14
C ASP A 805 -15.49 10.30 -13.37
N ALA A 806 -16.59 9.88 -12.75
CA ALA A 806 -16.68 8.54 -12.17
C ALA A 806 -16.69 7.53 -13.32
N GLU A 807 -15.59 6.79 -13.52
CA GLU A 807 -15.65 5.61 -14.37
C GLU A 807 -16.74 4.67 -13.81
N GLN A 808 -17.67 4.27 -14.69
CA GLN A 808 -18.73 3.32 -14.38
C GLN A 808 -18.11 2.09 -13.71
N PRO A 809 -18.66 1.60 -12.58
CA PRO A 809 -18.14 0.40 -11.95
C PRO A 809 -18.23 -0.75 -12.95
N PHE A 810 -17.09 -1.41 -13.19
CA PHE A 810 -17.05 -2.71 -13.84
C PHE A 810 -17.87 -3.70 -13.01
N ILE A 811 -19.15 -3.85 -13.36
CA ILE A 811 -20.00 -4.95 -12.90
C ILE A 811 -20.84 -5.39 -14.11
N LYS A 812 -20.47 -6.49 -14.79
CA LYS A 812 -21.45 -7.56 -15.11
C LYS A 812 -20.99 -8.86 -15.80
N GLU A 813 -19.72 -9.21 -15.99
CA GLU A 813 -19.42 -10.48 -16.72
C GLU A 813 -18.84 -11.65 -15.92
N ASP A 814 -18.32 -11.47 -14.70
CA ASP A 814 -17.74 -12.62 -13.95
C ASP A 814 -18.58 -13.20 -12.81
N ILE A 815 -19.83 -12.75 -12.64
CA ILE A 815 -20.74 -13.33 -11.62
C ILE A 815 -21.58 -14.50 -12.18
N ASP A 816 -21.70 -14.65 -13.50
CA ASP A 816 -22.39 -15.79 -14.09
C ASP A 816 -21.50 -17.06 -14.18
N GLY A 817 -20.17 -16.92 -14.05
CA GLY A 817 -19.23 -18.03 -13.87
C GLY A 817 -19.25 -18.66 -12.46
N LEU A 818 -19.72 -17.94 -11.44
CA LEU A 818 -19.79 -18.43 -10.05
C LEU A 818 -21.19 -18.92 -9.63
N LYS A 819 -22.21 -18.79 -10.50
CA LYS A 819 -23.55 -19.36 -10.26
C LYS A 819 -23.74 -20.79 -10.77
N GLN A 820 -22.76 -21.36 -11.49
CA GLN A 820 -22.80 -22.77 -11.94
C GLN A 820 -22.15 -23.78 -10.98
N ILE A 821 -21.75 -23.39 -9.77
CA ILE A 821 -21.29 -24.32 -8.72
C ILE A 821 -22.24 -24.27 -7.51
N LYS A 822 -23.52 -24.55 -7.73
CA LYS A 822 -24.44 -25.03 -6.69
C LYS A 822 -24.90 -26.42 -7.09
N GLY A 823 -24.15 -27.43 -6.64
CA GLY A 823 -24.44 -28.82 -7.01
C GLY A 823 -23.74 -29.93 -6.24
N GLU A 824 -22.70 -29.68 -5.44
CA GLU A 824 -22.07 -30.77 -4.66
C GLU A 824 -21.91 -30.40 -3.18
N LYS A 825 -22.54 -31.21 -2.32
CA LYS A 825 -22.34 -31.17 -0.86
C LYS A 825 -20.88 -31.54 -0.56
N PRO A 826 -20.19 -30.85 0.36
CA PRO A 826 -18.88 -31.29 0.83
C PRO A 826 -19.01 -32.66 1.49
N LYS A 827 -18.20 -33.63 1.05
CA LYS A 827 -18.06 -34.93 1.73
C LYS A 827 -17.56 -34.68 3.15
N LYS A 828 -18.35 -35.09 4.14
CA LYS A 828 -17.93 -35.14 5.54
C LYS A 828 -16.63 -35.93 5.65
N LEU A 829 -15.61 -35.32 6.23
CA LEU A 829 -14.40 -35.98 6.69
C LEU A 829 -14.79 -36.96 7.80
N ASP A 830 -14.52 -38.24 7.60
CA ASP A 830 -14.92 -39.30 8.53
C ASP A 830 -13.99 -39.30 9.77
N LEU A 831 -14.49 -38.75 10.88
CA LEU A 831 -13.77 -38.69 12.17
C LEU A 831 -13.33 -40.09 12.66
N LEU A 832 -13.95 -41.16 12.16
CA LEU A 832 -13.55 -42.53 12.50
C LEU A 832 -12.21 -42.91 11.87
N GLN A 833 -11.92 -42.43 10.65
CA GLN A 833 -10.64 -42.71 9.99
C GLN A 833 -9.48 -41.93 10.61
N LEU A 834 -9.71 -40.68 11.03
CA LEU A 834 -8.68 -39.90 11.74
C LEU A 834 -8.34 -40.50 13.11
N SER A 835 -9.33 -41.02 13.83
CA SER A 835 -9.10 -41.66 15.14
C SER A 835 -8.36 -43.00 15.01
N LEU A 836 -8.64 -43.80 13.99
CA LEU A 836 -7.90 -45.02 13.67
C LEU A 836 -6.43 -44.75 13.30
N ILE A 837 -6.16 -43.68 12.53
CA ILE A 837 -4.80 -43.28 12.18
C ILE A 837 -4.03 -42.81 13.42
N LEU A 838 -4.65 -42.03 14.31
CA LEU A 838 -4.01 -41.58 15.55
C LEU A 838 -3.65 -42.76 16.48
N VAL A 839 -4.53 -43.75 16.58
CA VAL A 839 -4.29 -44.96 17.38
C VAL A 839 -3.16 -45.82 16.77
N ALA A 840 -3.10 -45.94 15.45
CA ALA A 840 -2.02 -46.65 14.75
C ALA A 840 -0.66 -45.97 14.95
N VAL A 841 -0.59 -44.64 14.84
CA VAL A 841 0.65 -43.87 15.09
C VAL A 841 1.10 -44.00 16.55
N SER A 842 0.16 -44.01 17.49
CA SER A 842 0.46 -44.20 18.92
C SER A 842 0.99 -45.60 19.22
N LEU A 843 0.43 -46.65 18.60
CA LEU A 843 0.92 -48.03 18.72
C LEU A 843 2.30 -48.21 18.11
N ILE A 844 2.59 -47.57 16.98
CA ILE A 844 3.90 -47.58 16.34
C ILE A 844 4.95 -46.88 17.23
N ALA A 845 4.60 -45.74 17.83
CA ALA A 845 5.48 -45.05 18.76
C ALA A 845 5.81 -45.89 20.01
N VAL A 846 4.82 -46.62 20.55
CA VAL A 846 5.03 -47.55 21.69
C VAL A 846 5.88 -48.76 21.28
N LEU A 847 5.71 -49.26 20.05
CA LEU A 847 6.53 -50.35 19.52
C LEU A 847 7.99 -49.92 19.34
N ILE A 848 8.21 -48.74 18.76
CA ILE A 848 9.53 -48.12 18.59
C ILE A 848 10.19 -47.89 19.95
N TYR A 849 9.47 -47.32 20.92
CA TYR A 849 9.98 -47.13 22.28
C TYR A 849 10.40 -48.44 22.95
N ASN A 850 9.64 -49.53 22.77
CA ASN A 850 9.99 -50.84 23.32
C ASN A 850 11.14 -51.54 22.58
N ILE A 851 11.35 -51.22 21.30
CA ILE A 851 12.50 -51.70 20.51
C ILE A 851 13.79 -50.99 20.94
N PHE A 852 13.73 -49.70 21.29
CA PHE A 852 14.89 -48.95 21.80
C PHE A 852 15.17 -49.17 23.30
N ARG A 853 14.24 -49.77 24.05
CA ARG A 853 14.39 -50.09 25.48
C ARG A 853 14.98 -51.48 25.75
N LYS A 854 14.91 -52.40 24.78
CA LYS A 854 15.64 -53.68 24.80
C LYS A 854 16.99 -53.51 24.13
#